data_AF-A0A8C2FGN5-F1
#
_entry.id   AF-A0A8C2FGN5-F1
#
_cell.length_a   1.000
_cell.length_b   1.000
_cell.length_c   1.000
_cell.angle_alpha   90.00
_cell.angle_beta   90.00
_cell.angle_gamma   90.00
#
_symmetry.space_group_name_H-M   'P 1'
#
loop_
_entity.id
_entity.type
_entity.pdbx_description
1 polymer ?
#
loop_
_entity_poly.entity_id
_entity_poly.type
_entity_poly.pdbx_seq_one_letter_code
_entity_poly.pdbx_strand_id
1 'polypeptide(L)'
;MFPDCPLKAKHHYLMHYPDLILHFGPLIRLWTLRFESKHCYFKQCARRLHNFKNLCSSLAERHQLLQAYLSTGKLFFPNIQVVGLASNFEERLYSHEIQQAVSRTLANRKNTTELSAVVYKNTKYSKGLAVAVAETDHGILFGKIVLILLDQSRIHLILEKHQSVLLVDVGVRYLTLQGGYICVDIDSVTMPETVVDTIIAALPKLDEDRLKALVERLLLVVGVEEVSDLSYVKEDDIKDILTPLQCRKLVDAFQRRESALEPQTIILTPLQSPSQPSTIPPVPYPPQYPPNWITTFHVPWEKMAPTLRQAISTEKRAAHSDRLQMIRVIVDEIRIHCPNPTRAECSPIAKNIVAQYPKTFSDVTDEGELLGCGYTSLLNQIKTRVEHINRGNTLSRIRRLKRTNENEGDTSQSKNTRNQVDSYGCINWQPHNLPEGETLDSLEVKRQMLVTLYRKEGPRGAESMKVDDLMHITYLQQRQFINSNPPPRLDDVMQEWPFLFQKRWLLCHFEKLTGIDILSRLTMAIQNKGRRIINYFQHQKLKWRGEIQSLLTEMENDSRTLQDQDLMATSVVLLLMAFFREAMESLFILADVTATQADIEAQQGIPDTPRLIMLGHSIMTASKWMLSIEGNIILTLDSSDTFITAFAVIFASYYIFNIEYQESAACTLELVQRFLVRINPEDGNGVSKRIKRVVQRKVTAINPHFSSFIRSLMEFEWKTSN
;
A
#
# COMPACT_ATOMS: atom_id res chain seq x y z
N MET A 1 25.09 28.56 -9.70
CA MET A 1 24.99 27.14 -10.09
C MET A 1 23.81 26.98 -11.04
N PHE A 2 24.03 26.38 -12.21
CA PHE A 2 23.03 25.83 -13.16
C PHE A 2 21.64 26.52 -13.19
N PRO A 3 21.51 27.73 -13.77
CA PRO A 3 20.22 28.42 -13.83
C PRO A 3 19.18 27.68 -14.69
N ASP A 4 19.62 27.01 -15.77
CA ASP A 4 18.75 26.35 -16.75
C ASP A 4 18.27 24.95 -16.33
N CYS A 5 18.60 24.52 -15.10
CA CYS A 5 18.25 23.21 -14.56
C CYS A 5 17.24 23.36 -13.41
N PRO A 6 16.03 22.77 -13.48
CA PRO A 6 15.02 22.84 -12.42
C PRO A 6 15.43 22.00 -11.19
N LEU A 7 16.31 22.57 -10.35
CA LEU A 7 16.84 21.95 -9.15
C LEU A 7 15.76 21.82 -8.06
N LYS A 8 15.21 20.61 -7.93
CA LYS A 8 14.32 20.22 -6.81
C LYS A 8 14.99 20.53 -5.47
N ALA A 9 14.23 21.02 -4.47
CA ALA A 9 14.75 21.49 -3.17
C ALA A 9 15.75 20.56 -2.46
N LYS A 10 15.69 19.25 -2.70
CA LYS A 10 16.67 18.26 -2.22
C LYS A 10 18.12 18.58 -2.59
N HIS A 11 18.37 19.24 -3.73
CA HIS A 11 19.72 19.66 -4.13
C HIS A 11 20.21 20.87 -3.33
N HIS A 12 19.32 21.78 -2.92
CA HIS A 12 19.67 22.87 -2.02
C HIS A 12 20.09 22.33 -0.65
N TYR A 13 19.43 21.28 -0.12
CA TYR A 13 19.84 20.68 1.14
C TYR A 13 21.26 20.09 1.14
N LEU A 14 21.79 19.66 -0.02
CA LEU A 14 23.17 19.19 -0.14
C LEU A 14 24.20 20.31 0.09
N MET A 15 23.84 21.58 -0.13
CA MET A 15 24.72 22.74 0.16
C MET A 15 25.08 22.82 1.65
N HIS A 16 24.15 22.43 2.54
CA HIS A 16 24.30 22.50 3.99
C HIS A 16 24.94 21.24 4.59
N TYR A 17 25.15 20.18 3.80
CA TYR A 17 25.70 18.92 4.31
C TYR A 17 27.13 19.06 4.86
N PRO A 18 28.07 19.84 4.27
CA PRO A 18 29.38 20.07 4.86
C PRO A 18 29.30 20.69 6.26
N ASP A 19 28.55 21.78 6.42
CA ASP A 19 28.40 22.47 7.71
C ASP A 19 27.78 21.56 8.77
N LEU A 20 26.73 20.80 8.40
CA LEU A 20 26.09 19.83 9.30
C LEU A 20 27.02 18.66 9.64
N ILE A 21 27.90 18.22 8.73
CA ILE A 21 28.93 17.20 9.00
C ILE A 21 30.00 17.74 9.97
N LEU A 22 30.36 19.02 9.88
CA LEU A 22 31.31 19.65 10.79
C LEU A 22 30.73 19.83 12.20
N HIS A 23 29.48 20.29 12.32
CA HIS A 23 28.83 20.54 13.61
C HIS A 23 28.38 19.26 14.34
N PHE A 24 27.97 18.22 13.61
CA PHE A 24 27.32 17.03 14.20
C PHE A 24 27.97 15.69 13.81
N GLY A 25 29.10 15.73 13.11
CA GLY A 25 29.78 14.53 12.61
C GLY A 25 29.04 13.84 11.46
N PRO A 26 29.38 12.58 11.15
CA PRO A 26 28.80 11.87 10.00
C PRO A 26 27.27 11.74 10.10
N LEU A 27 26.54 12.44 9.23
CA LEU A 27 25.06 12.54 9.24
C LEU A 27 24.33 11.19 9.21
N ILE A 28 24.99 10.12 8.76
CA ILE A 28 24.52 8.73 8.83
C ILE A 28 24.38 8.18 10.28
N ARG A 29 24.87 8.93 11.29
CA ARG A 29 24.62 8.67 12.72
C ARG A 29 23.34 9.36 13.22
N LEU A 30 22.91 10.43 12.55
CA LEU A 30 21.78 11.29 12.94
C LEU A 30 20.52 11.01 12.11
N TRP A 31 20.66 10.41 10.93
CA TRP A 31 19.55 10.20 9.99
C TRP A 31 18.43 9.31 10.57
N THR A 32 17.21 9.84 10.58
CA THR A 32 16.06 9.11 11.14
C THR A 32 15.55 7.98 10.24
N LEU A 33 16.07 7.82 9.01
CA LEU A 33 15.65 6.81 8.03
C LEU A 33 15.75 5.36 8.56
N ARG A 34 16.67 5.05 9.48
CA ARG A 34 16.72 3.74 10.15
C ARG A 34 15.58 3.55 11.16
N PHE A 35 15.17 4.60 11.88
CA PHE A 35 14.00 4.58 12.77
C PHE A 35 12.69 4.54 11.96
N GLU A 36 12.60 5.26 10.84
CA GLU A 36 11.49 5.12 9.90
C GLU A 36 11.41 3.71 9.29
N SER A 37 12.57 3.07 9.04
CA SER A 37 12.64 1.67 8.64
C SER A 37 12.15 0.73 9.75
N LYS A 38 12.43 1.01 11.04
CA LYS A 38 11.83 0.28 12.18
C LYS A 38 10.30 0.45 12.18
N HIS A 39 9.77 1.64 11.84
CA HIS A 39 8.33 1.83 11.62
C HIS A 39 7.75 0.95 10.49
N CYS A 40 8.55 0.41 9.57
CA CYS A 40 8.06 -0.57 8.59
C CYS A 40 7.58 -1.86 9.26
N TYR A 41 8.28 -2.36 10.30
CA TYR A 41 7.79 -3.51 11.09
C TYR A 41 6.43 -3.20 11.71
N PHE A 42 6.32 -2.08 12.42
CA PHE A 42 5.09 -1.68 13.11
C PHE A 42 3.92 -1.42 12.14
N LYS A 43 4.17 -0.72 11.02
CA LYS A 43 3.19 -0.49 9.95
C LYS A 43 2.74 -1.81 9.31
N GLN A 44 3.65 -2.76 9.06
CA GLN A 44 3.28 -4.09 8.56
C GLN A 44 2.53 -4.92 9.61
N CYS A 45 2.93 -4.86 10.88
CA CYS A 45 2.28 -5.60 11.97
C CYS A 45 0.85 -5.09 12.16
N ALA A 46 0.62 -3.78 12.23
CA ALA A 46 -0.71 -3.16 12.26
C ALA A 46 -1.58 -3.60 11.06
N ARG A 47 -1.03 -3.50 9.84
CA ARG A 47 -1.70 -3.92 8.60
C ARG A 47 -2.04 -5.42 8.55
N ARG A 48 -1.28 -6.29 9.22
CA ARG A 48 -1.52 -7.75 9.30
C ARG A 48 -2.41 -8.15 10.48
N LEU A 49 -2.42 -7.37 11.56
CA LEU A 49 -3.23 -7.60 12.75
C LEU A 49 -4.71 -7.35 12.48
N HIS A 50 -5.00 -6.26 11.76
CA HIS A 50 -6.33 -5.68 11.54
C HIS A 50 -7.07 -5.34 12.86
N ASN A 51 -6.34 -5.14 13.95
CA ASN A 51 -6.85 -4.62 15.23
C ASN A 51 -6.22 -3.25 15.50
N PHE A 52 -7.06 -2.27 15.82
CA PHE A 52 -6.65 -0.89 16.10
C PHE A 52 -6.97 -0.42 17.53
N LYS A 53 -7.71 -1.22 18.33
CA LYS A 53 -7.95 -0.89 19.75
C LYS A 53 -6.68 -1.16 20.53
N ASN A 54 -6.21 -0.17 21.28
CA ASN A 54 -4.93 -0.18 22.02
C ASN A 54 -3.73 -0.58 21.11
N LEU A 55 -3.73 -0.12 19.85
CA LEU A 55 -2.76 -0.52 18.82
C LEU A 55 -1.30 -0.49 19.32
N CYS A 56 -0.90 0.56 20.04
CA CYS A 56 0.45 0.71 20.58
C CYS A 56 0.85 -0.44 21.51
N SER A 57 -0.07 -0.95 22.34
CA SER A 57 0.16 -2.09 23.24
C SER A 57 0.34 -3.40 22.46
N SER A 58 -0.57 -3.73 21.53
CA SER A 58 -0.44 -4.95 20.70
C SER A 58 0.75 -4.89 19.72
N LEU A 59 1.21 -3.68 19.37
CA LEU A 59 2.44 -3.47 18.60
C LEU A 59 3.69 -3.64 19.46
N ALA A 60 3.69 -3.12 20.69
CA ALA A 60 4.79 -3.29 21.65
C ALA A 60 4.96 -4.77 22.05
N GLU A 61 3.89 -5.42 22.49
CA GLU A 61 3.86 -6.85 22.85
C GLU A 61 4.43 -7.72 21.72
N ARG A 62 3.95 -7.54 20.48
CA ARG A 62 4.43 -8.33 19.34
C ARG A 62 5.83 -7.95 18.87
N HIS A 63 6.28 -6.73 19.12
CA HIS A 63 7.67 -6.36 18.91
C HIS A 63 8.57 -7.01 19.94
N GLN A 64 8.17 -7.02 21.21
CA GLN A 64 8.91 -7.64 22.32
C GLN A 64 8.99 -9.17 22.15
N LEU A 65 7.92 -9.83 21.72
CA LEU A 65 7.93 -11.24 21.31
C LEU A 65 8.85 -11.50 20.08
N LEU A 66 8.96 -10.55 19.15
CA LEU A 66 9.92 -10.66 18.05
C LEU A 66 11.36 -10.43 18.52
N GLN A 67 11.63 -9.54 19.48
CA GLN A 67 12.96 -9.42 20.07
C GLN A 67 13.31 -10.70 20.83
N ALA A 68 12.42 -11.24 21.67
CA ALA A 68 12.62 -12.53 22.33
C ALA A 68 12.93 -13.66 21.33
N TYR A 69 12.19 -13.78 20.22
CA TYR A 69 12.48 -14.78 19.18
C TYR A 69 13.86 -14.57 18.52
N LEU A 70 14.25 -13.35 18.20
CA LEU A 70 15.59 -13.06 17.66
C LEU A 70 16.69 -13.35 18.70
N SER A 71 16.41 -13.11 19.98
CA SER A 71 17.25 -13.48 21.12
C SER A 71 17.22 -14.97 21.50
N THR A 72 16.40 -15.80 20.86
CA THR A 72 16.51 -17.28 20.94
C THR A 72 17.40 -17.89 19.84
N GLY A 73 17.86 -17.07 18.89
CA GLY A 73 19.07 -17.40 18.13
C GLY A 73 20.33 -17.13 18.96
N LYS A 74 21.51 -17.38 18.38
CA LYS A 74 22.74 -16.77 18.93
C LYS A 74 22.64 -15.26 18.71
N LEU A 75 22.49 -14.46 19.78
CA LEU A 75 22.38 -12.99 19.68
C LEU A 75 23.56 -12.40 18.92
N PHE A 76 24.74 -12.95 19.17
CA PHE A 76 25.97 -12.63 18.47
C PHE A 76 26.14 -13.54 17.25
N PHE A 77 26.22 -12.92 16.08
CA PHE A 77 26.87 -13.54 14.92
C PHE A 77 28.30 -13.96 15.31
N PRO A 78 28.89 -15.00 14.69
CA PRO A 78 30.31 -15.28 14.88
C PRO A 78 31.11 -14.01 14.55
N ASN A 79 32.11 -13.68 15.38
CA ASN A 79 32.87 -12.42 15.26
C ASN A 79 33.35 -12.15 13.83
N ILE A 80 33.67 -13.22 13.09
CA ILE A 80 33.97 -13.26 11.66
C ILE A 80 32.80 -13.97 10.94
N GLN A 81 32.20 -13.29 9.96
CA GLN A 81 31.31 -13.89 8.97
C GLN A 81 31.83 -13.57 7.56
N VAL A 82 32.25 -14.60 6.81
CA VAL A 82 32.63 -14.45 5.39
C VAL A 82 31.39 -14.13 4.55
N VAL A 83 31.50 -13.16 3.63
CA VAL A 83 30.37 -12.70 2.80
C VAL A 83 30.80 -12.57 1.34
N GLY A 84 30.47 -13.57 0.52
CA GLY A 84 30.77 -13.61 -0.91
C GLY A 84 31.71 -14.76 -1.28
N LEU A 85 32.44 -14.58 -2.38
CA LEU A 85 33.47 -15.52 -2.82
C LEU A 85 34.70 -15.48 -1.90
N ALA A 86 35.32 -16.66 -1.75
CA ALA A 86 36.58 -16.88 -1.05
C ALA A 86 37.49 -17.74 -1.94
N SER A 87 38.76 -17.39 -2.01
CA SER A 87 39.78 -17.98 -2.91
C SER A 87 41.07 -18.28 -2.14
N ASN A 88 41.87 -19.24 -2.61
CA ASN A 88 43.23 -19.41 -2.06
C ASN A 88 44.08 -18.18 -2.43
N PHE A 89 44.87 -17.65 -1.49
CA PHE A 89 45.71 -16.49 -1.76
C PHE A 89 46.96 -16.87 -2.56
N GLU A 90 46.92 -16.64 -3.88
CA GLU A 90 48.08 -16.82 -4.76
C GLU A 90 48.95 -15.57 -4.82
N GLU A 91 49.90 -15.45 -3.88
CA GLU A 91 50.82 -14.32 -3.73
C GLU A 91 51.48 -13.83 -5.04
N ARG A 92 51.78 -14.77 -5.96
CA ARG A 92 52.41 -14.51 -7.27
C ARG A 92 51.57 -13.62 -8.20
N LEU A 93 50.27 -13.47 -7.97
CA LEU A 93 49.37 -12.70 -8.82
C LEU A 93 49.33 -11.19 -8.45
N TYR A 94 50.02 -10.79 -7.38
CA TYR A 94 50.00 -9.41 -6.86
C TYR A 94 51.36 -8.73 -7.00
N SER A 95 51.40 -7.39 -6.94
CA SER A 95 52.65 -6.63 -7.06
C SER A 95 53.63 -6.93 -5.93
N HIS A 96 54.93 -6.83 -6.22
CA HIS A 96 56.01 -7.05 -5.25
C HIS A 96 55.85 -6.24 -3.95
N GLU A 97 55.23 -5.06 -4.02
CA GLU A 97 54.92 -4.22 -2.87
C GLU A 97 53.82 -4.83 -1.96
N ILE A 98 52.79 -5.44 -2.55
CA ILE A 98 51.76 -6.19 -1.81
C ILE A 98 52.36 -7.47 -1.23
N GLN A 99 53.18 -8.19 -2.01
CA GLN A 99 53.93 -9.37 -1.54
C GLN A 99 54.79 -9.01 -0.32
N GLN A 100 55.53 -7.89 -0.35
CA GLN A 100 56.29 -7.40 0.80
C GLN A 100 55.41 -6.97 1.98
N ALA A 101 54.29 -6.29 1.74
CA ALA A 101 53.38 -5.87 2.80
C ALA A 101 52.80 -7.08 3.56
N VAL A 102 52.35 -8.10 2.82
CA VAL A 102 51.90 -9.38 3.40
C VAL A 102 53.06 -10.10 4.09
N SER A 103 54.24 -10.16 3.46
CA SER A 103 55.44 -10.83 3.99
C SER A 103 55.89 -10.33 5.36
N ARG A 104 55.64 -9.05 5.70
CA ARG A 104 56.02 -8.43 6.98
C ARG A 104 55.09 -8.80 8.13
N THR A 105 53.85 -9.17 7.84
CA THR A 105 52.80 -9.43 8.86
C THR A 105 52.41 -10.92 8.93
N LEU A 106 52.45 -11.64 7.80
CA LEU A 106 52.04 -13.05 7.67
C LEU A 106 53.25 -13.95 7.34
N ALA A 107 53.87 -14.49 8.40
CA ALA A 107 55.08 -15.31 8.32
C ALA A 107 54.86 -16.71 7.70
N ASN A 108 53.64 -17.27 7.78
CA ASN A 108 53.31 -18.59 7.23
C ASN A 108 52.03 -18.47 6.38
N ARG A 109 52.12 -18.83 5.09
CA ARG A 109 51.16 -18.42 4.04
C ARG A 109 50.34 -19.57 3.46
N LYS A 110 50.55 -20.80 3.94
CA LYS A 110 50.12 -22.02 3.23
C LYS A 110 48.60 -22.28 3.26
N ASN A 111 47.86 -21.65 4.19
CA ASN A 111 46.42 -21.84 4.39
C ASN A 111 45.63 -20.52 4.34
N THR A 112 46.19 -19.46 3.75
CA THR A 112 45.59 -18.12 3.77
C THR A 112 44.56 -17.95 2.64
N THR A 113 43.37 -17.48 3.00
CA THR A 113 42.22 -17.33 2.09
C THR A 113 41.96 -15.86 1.77
N GLU A 114 41.92 -15.48 0.48
CA GLU A 114 41.43 -14.18 0.03
C GLU A 114 39.90 -14.13 0.13
N LEU A 115 39.37 -13.03 0.69
CA LEU A 115 37.93 -12.80 0.83
C LEU A 115 37.47 -11.60 0.01
N SER A 116 36.39 -11.77 -0.77
CA SER A 116 35.76 -10.66 -1.50
C SER A 116 35.10 -9.62 -0.57
N ALA A 117 34.48 -10.07 0.52
CA ALA A 117 34.09 -9.24 1.66
C ALA A 117 33.96 -10.08 2.95
N VAL A 118 34.01 -9.40 4.10
CA VAL A 118 33.85 -10.00 5.43
C VAL A 118 33.04 -9.07 6.33
N VAL A 119 32.22 -9.63 7.21
CA VAL A 119 31.62 -8.90 8.33
C VAL A 119 32.42 -9.24 9.57
N TYR A 120 32.98 -8.23 10.21
CA TYR A 120 33.73 -8.34 11.47
C TYR A 120 33.13 -7.41 12.52
N LYS A 121 32.83 -7.94 13.72
CA LYS A 121 32.17 -7.18 14.81
C LYS A 121 30.96 -6.35 14.30
N ASN A 122 30.09 -6.98 13.51
CA ASN A 122 28.94 -6.40 12.78
C ASN A 122 29.23 -5.30 11.72
N THR A 123 30.49 -4.87 11.53
CA THR A 123 30.89 -3.96 10.45
C THR A 123 31.26 -4.75 9.20
N LYS A 124 30.77 -4.34 8.01
CA LYS A 124 31.14 -4.97 6.74
C LYS A 124 32.35 -4.28 6.11
N TYR A 125 33.38 -5.06 5.85
CA TYR A 125 34.59 -4.68 5.13
C TYR A 125 34.59 -5.32 3.73
N SER A 126 34.97 -4.54 2.72
CA SER A 126 35.06 -4.99 1.32
C SER A 126 36.07 -4.15 0.55
N LYS A 127 36.62 -4.71 -0.53
CA LYS A 127 37.55 -4.03 -1.44
C LYS A 127 36.99 -2.66 -1.88
N GLY A 128 37.85 -1.63 -1.87
CA GLY A 128 37.53 -0.25 -2.22
C GLY A 128 37.04 0.64 -1.08
N LEU A 129 36.69 0.10 0.10
CA LEU A 129 36.39 0.92 1.28
C LEU A 129 37.68 1.47 1.92
N ALA A 130 37.58 2.60 2.63
CA ALA A 130 38.67 3.16 3.42
C ALA A 130 38.43 2.98 4.93
N VAL A 131 39.51 2.78 5.67
CA VAL A 131 39.55 2.67 7.14
C VAL A 131 40.59 3.64 7.71
N ALA A 132 40.41 4.14 8.93
CA ALA A 132 41.45 4.85 9.65
C ALA A 132 42.46 3.84 10.22
N VAL A 133 43.75 4.12 10.14
CA VAL A 133 44.83 3.20 10.55
C VAL A 133 45.60 3.73 11.75
N ALA A 134 45.91 5.03 11.75
CA ALA A 134 46.56 5.72 12.85
C ALA A 134 46.23 7.22 12.79
N GLU A 135 46.26 7.90 13.92
CA GLU A 135 46.41 9.35 13.96
C GLU A 135 47.90 9.71 14.10
N THR A 136 48.31 10.81 13.47
CA THR A 136 49.69 11.30 13.44
C THR A 136 49.68 12.82 13.60
N ASP A 137 50.83 13.40 13.94
CA ASP A 137 51.04 14.86 14.04
C ASP A 137 50.72 15.63 12.73
N HIS A 138 50.50 14.91 11.63
CA HIS A 138 50.16 15.43 10.31
C HIS A 138 48.75 14.98 9.84
N GLY A 139 47.88 14.58 10.77
CA GLY A 139 46.51 14.13 10.52
C GLY A 139 46.33 12.61 10.57
N ILE A 140 45.17 12.13 10.13
CA ILE A 140 44.84 10.69 10.15
C ILE A 140 45.40 10.01 8.91
N LEU A 141 46.12 8.91 9.12
CA LEU A 141 46.49 7.96 8.09
C LEU A 141 45.29 7.06 7.79
N PHE A 142 44.77 7.15 6.58
CA PHE A 142 43.74 6.25 6.07
C PHE A 142 44.36 5.15 5.20
N GLY A 143 43.73 3.98 5.22
CA GLY A 143 44.09 2.84 4.40
C GLY A 143 42.90 2.40 3.57
N LYS A 144 43.06 2.30 2.25
CA LYS A 144 42.02 1.85 1.32
C LYS A 144 42.19 0.36 1.05
N ILE A 145 41.16 -0.44 1.32
CA ILE A 145 41.20 -1.91 1.27
C ILE A 145 41.36 -2.38 -0.17
N VAL A 146 42.51 -2.98 -0.47
CA VAL A 146 42.82 -3.62 -1.77
C VAL A 146 42.65 -5.13 -1.70
N LEU A 147 42.91 -5.73 -0.54
CA LEU A 147 42.78 -7.16 -0.27
C LEU A 147 42.27 -7.39 1.16
N ILE A 148 41.58 -8.52 1.36
CA ILE A 148 41.18 -9.02 2.67
C ILE A 148 41.66 -10.47 2.73
N LEU A 149 42.48 -10.81 3.71
CA LEU A 149 42.97 -12.16 3.94
C LEU A 149 42.44 -12.71 5.25
N LEU A 150 42.16 -14.01 5.28
CA LEU A 150 41.81 -14.79 6.45
C LEU A 150 42.89 -15.85 6.67
N ASP A 151 43.60 -15.80 7.79
CA ASP A 151 44.54 -16.83 8.21
C ASP A 151 44.25 -17.24 9.66
N GLN A 152 44.14 -18.55 9.93
CA GLN A 152 43.98 -19.10 11.29
C GLN A 152 42.88 -18.43 12.16
N SER A 153 41.81 -17.94 11.53
CA SER A 153 40.70 -17.16 12.16
C SER A 153 41.04 -15.73 12.59
N ARG A 154 42.06 -15.10 11.99
CA ARG A 154 42.33 -13.65 12.01
C ARG A 154 42.10 -13.04 10.64
N ILE A 155 41.60 -11.81 10.59
CA ILE A 155 41.44 -11.06 9.34
C ILE A 155 42.57 -10.05 9.23
N HIS A 156 43.26 -10.07 8.08
CA HIS A 156 44.27 -9.09 7.74
C HIS A 156 43.81 -8.25 6.54
N LEU A 157 43.86 -6.93 6.69
CA LEU A 157 43.51 -5.98 5.64
C LEU A 157 44.78 -5.49 4.96
N ILE A 158 44.84 -5.59 3.62
CA ILE A 158 45.92 -5.00 2.83
C ILE A 158 45.41 -3.65 2.34
N LEU A 159 46.10 -2.60 2.76
CA LEU A 159 45.66 -1.21 2.64
C LEU A 159 46.63 -0.40 1.78
N GLU A 160 46.10 0.30 0.79
CA GLU A 160 46.76 1.39 0.06
C GLU A 160 46.78 2.65 0.94
N LYS A 161 47.96 3.21 1.22
CA LYS A 161 48.12 4.33 2.17
C LYS A 161 47.69 5.68 1.60
N HIS A 162 46.84 6.40 2.33
CA HIS A 162 46.44 7.77 2.06
C HIS A 162 46.57 8.66 3.31
N GLN A 163 47.24 9.81 3.20
CA GLN A 163 47.31 10.79 4.29
C GLN A 163 46.14 11.79 4.18
N SER A 164 45.47 12.09 5.30
CA SER A 164 44.47 13.15 5.35
C SER A 164 45.13 14.53 5.43
N VAL A 165 44.87 15.41 4.46
CA VAL A 165 45.29 16.82 4.45
C VAL A 165 44.05 17.69 4.64
N LEU A 166 44.04 18.56 5.65
CA LEU A 166 42.92 19.47 5.90
C LEU A 166 42.95 20.66 4.94
N LEU A 167 41.90 20.82 4.13
CA LEU A 167 41.64 22.02 3.34
C LEU A 167 40.88 23.02 4.23
N VAL A 168 41.63 23.92 4.87
CA VAL A 168 41.13 24.82 5.92
C VAL A 168 39.93 25.64 5.44
N ASP A 169 39.99 26.18 4.22
CA ASP A 169 38.99 27.09 3.63
C ASP A 169 37.59 26.46 3.44
N VAL A 170 37.49 25.12 3.50
CA VAL A 170 36.23 24.37 3.35
C VAL A 170 36.02 23.33 4.46
N GLY A 171 36.91 23.25 5.46
CA GLY A 171 36.84 22.28 6.56
C GLY A 171 37.00 20.79 6.17
N VAL A 172 37.18 20.47 4.89
CA VAL A 172 37.21 19.08 4.40
C VAL A 172 38.64 18.52 4.45
N ARG A 173 38.80 17.31 4.99
CA ARG A 173 40.05 16.54 4.85
C ARG A 173 40.08 15.79 3.50
N TYR A 174 41.00 16.16 2.62
CA TYR A 174 41.29 15.46 1.37
C TYR A 174 42.27 14.30 1.60
N LEU A 175 42.17 13.21 0.82
CA LEU A 175 43.02 12.03 0.95
C LEU A 175 44.10 12.01 -0.15
N THR A 176 45.31 12.42 0.21
CA THR A 176 46.48 12.33 -0.69
C THR A 176 47.02 10.90 -0.71
N LEU A 177 47.33 10.35 -1.90
CA LEU A 177 47.97 9.04 -2.01
C LEU A 177 49.42 9.13 -1.55
N GLN A 178 49.78 8.34 -0.53
CA GLN A 178 51.13 8.32 0.05
C GLN A 178 52.04 7.25 -0.59
N GLY A 179 51.47 6.36 -1.41
CA GLY A 179 52.17 5.25 -2.07
C GLY A 179 52.51 4.08 -1.14
N GLY A 180 52.56 2.88 -1.72
CA GLY A 180 52.87 1.64 -1.01
C GLY A 180 51.74 1.09 -0.13
N TYR A 181 51.84 -0.20 0.18
CA TYR A 181 50.82 -0.97 0.90
C TYR A 181 51.28 -1.34 2.31
N ILE A 182 50.32 -1.55 3.21
CA ILE A 182 50.52 -2.11 4.56
C ILE A 182 49.53 -3.25 4.80
N CYS A 183 49.94 -4.25 5.58
CA CYS A 183 49.10 -5.37 5.99
C CYS A 183 48.89 -5.29 7.50
N VAL A 184 47.64 -5.06 7.93
CA VAL A 184 47.27 -4.84 9.34
C VAL A 184 46.25 -5.87 9.80
N ASP A 185 46.28 -6.26 11.08
CA ASP A 185 45.22 -7.06 11.71
C ASP A 185 43.97 -6.18 11.88
N ILE A 186 42.77 -6.73 11.65
CA ILE A 186 41.54 -5.95 11.68
C ILE A 186 41.24 -5.36 13.07
N ASP A 187 41.72 -5.99 14.14
CA ASP A 187 41.59 -5.47 15.51
C ASP A 187 42.51 -4.27 15.79
N SER A 188 43.60 -4.08 15.03
CA SER A 188 44.42 -2.86 15.11
C SER A 188 43.87 -1.68 14.30
N VAL A 189 42.69 -1.85 13.68
CA VAL A 189 42.00 -0.84 12.83
C VAL A 189 40.77 -0.27 13.56
N THR A 190 40.40 -0.82 14.71
CA THR A 190 39.31 -0.29 15.56
C THR A 190 39.81 0.78 16.52
N MET A 191 39.04 1.88 16.62
CA MET A 191 39.20 2.98 17.60
C MET A 191 39.01 2.46 19.06
N PRO A 192 39.44 3.21 20.10
CA PRO A 192 40.00 2.63 21.35
C PRO A 192 39.01 1.93 22.29
N GLU A 193 39.55 1.31 23.36
CA GLU A 193 38.81 0.59 24.43
C GLU A 193 37.56 1.36 24.87
N THR A 194 36.43 0.65 24.97
CA THR A 194 35.20 1.24 25.50
C THR A 194 34.99 0.91 26.97
N VAL A 195 34.17 1.73 27.64
CA VAL A 195 33.64 1.45 28.98
C VAL A 195 33.02 0.05 29.06
N VAL A 196 32.38 -0.42 27.98
CA VAL A 196 31.73 -1.73 27.89
C VAL A 196 32.75 -2.87 27.98
N ASP A 197 33.87 -2.75 27.26
CA ASP A 197 34.95 -3.76 27.28
C ASP A 197 35.55 -3.89 28.68
N THR A 198 35.73 -2.76 29.38
CA THR A 198 36.23 -2.70 30.75
C THR A 198 35.28 -3.41 31.73
N ILE A 199 33.96 -3.20 31.59
CA ILE A 199 32.94 -3.89 32.42
C ILE A 199 32.91 -5.40 32.14
N ILE A 200 32.99 -5.81 30.87
CA ILE A 200 32.98 -7.24 30.50
C ILE A 200 34.22 -7.95 31.03
N ALA A 201 35.40 -7.31 31.02
CA ALA A 201 36.62 -7.86 31.59
C ALA A 201 36.52 -8.09 33.12
N ALA A 202 35.89 -7.16 33.85
CA ALA A 202 35.67 -7.26 35.29
C ALA A 202 34.58 -8.28 35.67
N LEU A 203 33.49 -8.34 34.90
CA LEU A 203 32.32 -9.21 35.15
C LEU A 203 31.96 -10.08 33.93
N PRO A 204 32.81 -11.04 33.52
CA PRO A 204 32.60 -11.87 32.31
C PRO A 204 31.47 -12.91 32.43
N LYS A 205 30.61 -12.78 33.45
CA LYS A 205 29.38 -13.57 33.68
C LYS A 205 28.18 -12.68 34.04
N LEU A 206 28.25 -11.38 33.75
CA LEU A 206 27.11 -10.48 33.84
C LEU A 206 26.16 -10.75 32.67
N ASP A 207 24.86 -10.76 32.94
CA ASP A 207 23.82 -10.87 31.92
C ASP A 207 23.65 -9.56 31.11
N GLU A 208 23.21 -9.71 29.86
CA GLU A 208 23.26 -8.65 28.85
C GLU A 208 22.32 -7.48 29.16
N ASP A 209 21.15 -7.74 29.77
CA ASP A 209 20.21 -6.70 30.19
C ASP A 209 20.78 -5.85 31.33
N ARG A 210 21.44 -6.46 32.32
CA ARG A 210 22.09 -5.71 33.42
C ARG A 210 23.36 -5.01 32.99
N LEU A 211 24.16 -5.60 32.10
CA LEU A 211 25.28 -4.93 31.45
C LEU A 211 24.80 -3.66 30.72
N LYS A 212 23.71 -3.77 29.96
CA LYS A 212 23.16 -2.63 29.22
C LYS A 212 22.61 -1.55 30.15
N ALA A 213 21.79 -1.91 31.15
CA ALA A 213 21.24 -0.94 32.10
C ALA A 213 22.35 -0.23 32.89
N LEU A 214 23.42 -0.94 33.24
CA LEU A 214 24.60 -0.41 33.92
C LEU A 214 25.33 0.62 33.05
N VAL A 215 25.61 0.30 31.78
CA VAL A 215 26.22 1.24 30.82
C VAL A 215 25.32 2.47 30.61
N GLU A 216 24.01 2.27 30.46
CA GLU A 216 23.04 3.35 30.31
C GLU A 216 22.99 4.27 31.54
N ARG A 217 23.08 3.72 32.76
CA ARG A 217 23.15 4.50 34.01
C ARG A 217 24.48 5.24 34.18
N LEU A 218 25.62 4.60 33.89
CA LEU A 218 26.95 5.23 33.98
C LEU A 218 27.05 6.44 33.04
N LEU A 219 26.62 6.29 31.79
CA LEU A 219 26.69 7.37 30.79
C LEU A 219 25.64 8.47 31.00
N LEU A 220 24.39 8.13 31.39
CA LEU A 220 23.26 9.09 31.38
C LEU A 220 22.81 9.59 32.76
N VAL A 221 23.26 8.98 33.84
CA VAL A 221 22.84 9.33 35.22
C VAL A 221 24.03 9.66 36.12
N VAL A 222 25.14 8.95 35.97
CA VAL A 222 26.39 9.21 36.70
C VAL A 222 27.25 10.26 35.98
N GLY A 223 27.17 10.32 34.64
CA GLY A 223 27.87 11.31 33.83
C GLY A 223 29.31 10.93 33.47
N VAL A 224 29.59 9.64 33.31
CA VAL A 224 30.87 9.14 32.77
C VAL A 224 30.96 9.57 31.29
N GLU A 225 31.97 10.35 30.92
CA GLU A 225 32.21 10.77 29.54
C GLU A 225 33.40 10.04 28.91
N GLU A 226 34.44 9.72 29.71
CA GLU A 226 35.62 8.98 29.28
C GLU A 226 35.99 7.79 30.20
N VAL A 227 36.92 6.94 29.73
CA VAL A 227 37.32 5.70 30.43
C VAL A 227 38.07 6.00 31.74
N SER A 228 38.64 7.20 31.87
CA SER A 228 39.29 7.72 33.07
C SER A 228 38.32 7.86 34.25
N ASP A 229 37.10 8.33 33.99
CA ASP A 229 36.11 8.67 35.02
C ASP A 229 35.67 7.47 35.88
N LEU A 230 35.91 6.26 35.36
CA LEU A 230 35.50 5.00 35.99
C LEU A 230 36.12 4.77 37.38
N SER A 231 37.28 5.34 37.71
CA SER A 231 37.86 5.18 39.06
C SER A 231 37.03 5.87 40.15
N TYR A 232 36.33 6.95 39.81
CA TYR A 232 35.52 7.73 40.74
C TYR A 232 34.12 7.14 41.03
N VAL A 233 33.70 6.12 40.29
CA VAL A 233 32.39 5.45 40.41
C VAL A 233 32.31 4.62 41.69
N LYS A 234 31.20 4.75 42.44
CA LYS A 234 30.97 4.10 43.74
C LYS A 234 29.87 3.04 43.67
N GLU A 235 29.78 2.18 44.70
CA GLU A 235 28.73 1.15 44.77
C GLU A 235 27.31 1.77 44.69
N ASP A 236 27.09 2.94 45.30
CA ASP A 236 25.79 3.63 45.29
C ASP A 236 25.31 4.05 43.88
N ASP A 237 26.24 4.29 42.96
CA ASP A 237 25.96 4.71 41.60
C ASP A 237 25.41 3.55 40.75
N ILE A 238 25.63 2.30 41.18
CA ILE A 238 25.37 1.07 40.39
C ILE A 238 24.56 -0.03 41.15
N LYS A 239 24.34 0.13 42.46
CA LYS A 239 23.64 -0.84 43.35
C LYS A 239 22.23 -1.23 42.94
N ASP A 240 21.51 -0.35 42.24
CA ASP A 240 20.13 -0.60 41.82
C ASP A 240 20.07 -1.60 40.64
N ILE A 241 21.22 -1.91 40.04
CA ILE A 241 21.35 -2.73 38.83
C ILE A 241 22.11 -4.02 39.12
N LEU A 242 23.28 -3.93 39.76
CA LEU A 242 24.14 -5.08 40.07
C LEU A 242 23.82 -5.70 41.45
N THR A 243 24.17 -6.97 41.67
CA THR A 243 24.17 -7.50 43.05
C THR A 243 25.34 -6.90 43.83
N PRO A 244 25.28 -6.77 45.18
CA PRO A 244 26.38 -6.17 45.95
C PRO A 244 27.75 -6.80 45.72
N LEU A 245 27.81 -8.11 45.43
CA LEU A 245 29.07 -8.80 45.09
C LEU A 245 29.59 -8.46 43.68
N GLN A 246 28.70 -8.10 42.75
CA GLN A 246 29.04 -7.60 41.42
C GLN A 246 29.41 -6.10 41.46
N CYS A 247 28.70 -5.28 42.25
CA CYS A 247 29.07 -3.88 42.50
C CYS A 247 30.53 -3.82 42.99
N ARG A 248 30.82 -4.60 44.04
CA ARG A 248 32.16 -4.71 44.63
C ARG A 248 33.19 -5.10 43.59
N LYS A 249 33.02 -6.22 42.90
CA LYS A 249 33.98 -6.69 41.88
C LYS A 249 34.20 -5.70 40.72
N LEU A 250 33.20 -4.89 40.37
CA LEU A 250 33.34 -3.90 39.31
C LEU A 250 34.05 -2.63 39.80
N VAL A 251 33.62 -2.08 40.93
CA VAL A 251 34.28 -0.92 41.56
C VAL A 251 35.72 -1.28 41.95
N ASP A 252 35.96 -2.46 42.50
CA ASP A 252 37.29 -3.04 42.77
C ASP A 252 38.11 -3.25 41.48
N ALA A 253 37.49 -3.56 40.33
CA ALA A 253 38.22 -3.63 39.07
C ALA A 253 38.57 -2.25 38.49
N PHE A 254 37.68 -1.26 38.64
CA PHE A 254 37.95 0.13 38.26
C PHE A 254 39.01 0.77 39.18
N GLN A 255 38.86 0.59 40.49
CA GLN A 255 39.79 1.09 41.50
C GLN A 255 41.11 0.33 41.49
N ARG A 256 41.19 -0.93 41.04
CA ARG A 256 42.48 -1.61 40.78
C ARG A 256 43.28 -1.05 39.60
N ARG A 257 42.69 -0.25 38.70
CA ARG A 257 43.48 0.58 37.77
C ARG A 257 44.19 1.73 38.50
N GLU A 258 43.67 2.16 39.64
CA GLU A 258 44.20 3.23 40.50
C GLU A 258 44.99 2.69 41.72
N SER A 259 44.78 1.41 42.09
CA SER A 259 45.26 0.79 43.32
C SER A 259 45.77 -0.65 43.12
N ALA A 260 47.07 -0.97 43.06
CA ALA A 260 48.29 -0.19 43.28
C ALA A 260 48.54 0.39 44.69
N LEU A 261 47.49 0.73 45.46
CA LEU A 261 47.53 1.56 46.68
C LEU A 261 46.42 1.19 47.70
N GLU A 262 46.14 -0.10 47.83
CA GLU A 262 45.74 -0.77 49.10
C GLU A 262 44.35 -0.47 49.78
N PRO A 263 43.86 -1.37 50.68
CA PRO A 263 42.40 -1.70 50.69
C PRO A 263 41.73 -1.86 52.10
N GLN A 264 40.54 -2.52 52.11
CA GLN A 264 39.88 -3.31 53.20
C GLN A 264 38.72 -2.68 54.02
N THR A 265 37.75 -3.40 54.64
CA THR A 265 37.08 -4.73 54.38
C THR A 265 35.80 -4.89 55.28
N ILE A 266 34.58 -4.78 54.70
CA ILE A 266 33.29 -5.45 55.12
C ILE A 266 32.87 -5.11 56.62
N ILE A 267 31.90 -5.61 57.44
CA ILE A 267 30.78 -6.61 57.58
C ILE A 267 29.70 -5.97 58.55
N LEU A 268 28.40 -6.33 58.69
CA LEU A 268 27.70 -7.57 59.15
C LEU A 268 26.16 -7.55 58.80
N THR A 269 25.43 -8.64 59.06
CA THR A 269 23.96 -8.89 58.82
C THR A 269 23.18 -9.03 60.17
N PRO A 270 21.92 -9.57 60.33
CA PRO A 270 20.83 -10.03 59.40
C PRO A 270 19.36 -9.69 59.84
N LEU A 271 18.34 -10.17 59.08
CA LEU A 271 16.98 -10.71 59.44
C LEU A 271 16.04 -10.60 58.19
N GLN A 272 14.89 -11.27 57.98
CA GLN A 272 14.31 -12.62 58.19
C GLN A 272 12.94 -12.65 57.46
N SER A 273 12.31 -13.83 57.30
CA SER A 273 11.10 -14.16 56.48
C SER A 273 9.78 -14.28 57.33
N PRO A 274 8.58 -14.76 56.89
CA PRO A 274 8.12 -15.48 55.66
C PRO A 274 6.76 -14.94 55.08
N SER A 275 5.75 -15.62 54.47
CA SER A 275 5.44 -17.04 54.10
C SER A 275 4.32 -17.20 53.02
N GLN A 276 4.61 -17.98 51.96
CA GLN A 276 3.78 -18.99 51.23
C GLN A 276 2.39 -18.70 50.56
N PRO A 277 1.89 -19.59 49.63
CA PRO A 277 0.86 -19.29 48.62
C PRO A 277 -0.37 -20.25 48.60
N SER A 278 -1.17 -20.26 47.51
CA SER A 278 -2.30 -21.19 47.27
C SER A 278 -2.52 -21.53 45.76
N THR A 279 -3.29 -22.58 45.45
CA THR A 279 -3.26 -23.33 44.17
C THR A 279 -4.61 -23.33 43.40
N ILE A 280 -4.61 -23.62 42.09
CA ILE A 280 -5.80 -23.64 41.20
C ILE A 280 -5.81 -24.92 40.30
N PRO A 281 -6.97 -25.58 40.04
CA PRO A 281 -7.10 -26.80 39.21
C PRO A 281 -7.33 -26.54 37.69
N PRO A 282 -7.25 -27.58 36.81
CA PRO A 282 -7.25 -27.44 35.34
C PRO A 282 -8.64 -27.36 34.67
N VAL A 283 -8.65 -27.04 33.35
CA VAL A 283 -9.84 -26.66 32.55
C VAL A 283 -10.14 -27.70 31.42
N PRO A 284 -11.42 -27.96 31.05
CA PRO A 284 -11.78 -28.93 30.00
C PRO A 284 -11.66 -28.43 28.54
N TYR A 285 -11.71 -29.37 27.59
CA TYR A 285 -11.71 -29.13 26.14
C TYR A 285 -13.05 -28.59 25.59
N PRO A 286 -13.06 -27.85 24.47
CA PRO A 286 -14.28 -27.29 23.87
C PRO A 286 -15.12 -28.31 23.07
N PRO A 287 -16.46 -28.12 22.96
CA PRO A 287 -17.36 -29.01 22.24
C PRO A 287 -17.28 -28.85 20.71
N GLN A 288 -17.70 -29.90 19.99
CA GLN A 288 -17.89 -29.88 18.54
C GLN A 288 -19.32 -29.44 18.20
N TYR A 289 -19.48 -28.58 17.18
CA TYR A 289 -20.77 -28.05 16.72
C TYR A 289 -21.19 -28.68 15.38
N PRO A 290 -22.51 -28.91 15.12
CA PRO A 290 -22.97 -29.63 13.94
C PRO A 290 -22.85 -28.80 12.64
N PRO A 291 -22.67 -29.45 11.46
CA PRO A 291 -22.16 -28.74 10.27
C PRO A 291 -23.11 -27.74 9.59
N ASN A 292 -24.42 -27.84 9.79
CA ASN A 292 -25.44 -27.15 8.98
C ASN A 292 -26.42 -26.27 9.80
N TRP A 293 -25.96 -25.62 10.86
CA TRP A 293 -26.83 -24.81 11.74
C TRP A 293 -27.61 -23.68 11.02
N ILE A 294 -27.10 -23.20 9.88
CA ILE A 294 -27.62 -22.06 9.11
C ILE A 294 -28.96 -22.38 8.45
N THR A 295 -29.13 -23.61 7.94
CA THR A 295 -30.39 -24.05 7.31
C THR A 295 -31.52 -24.28 8.30
N THR A 296 -31.20 -24.34 9.60
CA THR A 296 -32.14 -24.50 10.72
C THR A 296 -32.23 -23.24 11.60
N PHE A 297 -31.62 -22.13 11.18
CA PHE A 297 -31.62 -20.89 11.98
C PHE A 297 -32.92 -20.10 11.78
N HIS A 298 -33.68 -19.93 12.85
CA HIS A 298 -34.88 -19.10 12.88
C HIS A 298 -34.62 -17.78 13.61
N VAL A 299 -35.13 -16.67 13.07
CA VAL A 299 -35.01 -15.34 13.70
C VAL A 299 -36.05 -15.23 14.82
N PRO A 300 -35.67 -14.82 16.05
CA PRO A 300 -36.58 -14.74 17.20
C PRO A 300 -37.45 -13.47 17.14
N TRP A 301 -38.41 -13.43 16.22
CA TRP A 301 -39.29 -12.28 16.03
C TRP A 301 -40.09 -11.90 17.30
N GLU A 302 -40.31 -12.85 18.21
CA GLU A 302 -40.95 -12.65 19.52
C GLU A 302 -40.10 -11.82 20.50
N LYS A 303 -38.76 -11.85 20.39
CA LYS A 303 -37.81 -11.09 21.22
C LYS A 303 -37.63 -9.64 20.75
N MET A 304 -38.27 -9.23 19.65
CA MET A 304 -38.09 -7.91 19.04
C MET A 304 -38.93 -6.82 19.72
N ALA A 305 -38.50 -5.57 19.61
CA ALA A 305 -39.24 -4.41 20.13
C ALA A 305 -40.69 -4.37 19.57
N PRO A 306 -41.68 -3.92 20.35
CA PRO A 306 -43.08 -3.86 19.89
C PRO A 306 -43.24 -2.86 18.73
N THR A 307 -42.51 -1.74 18.77
CA THR A 307 -42.39 -0.75 17.69
C THR A 307 -41.85 -1.37 16.39
N LEU A 308 -40.85 -2.25 16.48
CA LEU A 308 -40.34 -2.97 15.31
C LEU A 308 -41.37 -3.96 14.75
N ARG A 309 -42.06 -4.70 15.62
CA ARG A 309 -43.13 -5.61 15.20
C ARG A 309 -44.30 -4.87 14.55
N GLN A 310 -44.63 -3.68 15.04
CA GLN A 310 -45.61 -2.78 14.43
C GLN A 310 -45.12 -2.22 13.08
N ALA A 311 -43.83 -1.87 12.95
CA ALA A 311 -43.26 -1.47 11.66
C ALA A 311 -43.33 -2.61 10.63
N ILE A 312 -43.01 -3.85 11.04
CA ILE A 312 -43.18 -5.05 10.21
C ILE A 312 -44.65 -5.25 9.81
N SER A 313 -45.59 -5.22 10.77
CA SER A 313 -47.01 -5.50 10.50
C SER A 313 -47.74 -4.37 9.75
N THR A 314 -47.15 -3.18 9.68
CA THR A 314 -47.64 -2.05 8.86
C THR A 314 -46.80 -1.84 7.59
N GLU A 315 -45.89 -2.78 7.29
CA GLU A 315 -44.95 -2.74 6.16
C GLU A 315 -44.07 -1.46 6.08
N LYS A 316 -43.88 -0.76 7.20
CA LYS A 316 -43.09 0.47 7.28
C LYS A 316 -41.60 0.17 7.49
N ARG A 317 -40.77 1.15 7.16
CA ARG A 317 -39.31 1.11 7.35
C ARG A 317 -38.98 1.06 8.85
N ALA A 318 -38.10 0.16 9.27
CA ALA A 318 -37.72 0.01 10.68
C ALA A 318 -36.92 1.24 11.17
N ALA A 319 -37.28 1.81 12.32
CA ALA A 319 -36.52 2.88 12.96
C ALA A 319 -35.06 2.45 13.25
N HIS A 320 -34.11 3.39 13.22
CA HIS A 320 -32.68 3.08 13.33
C HIS A 320 -32.31 2.44 14.70
N SER A 321 -32.91 2.93 15.79
CA SER A 321 -32.84 2.31 17.12
C SER A 321 -33.22 0.83 17.08
N ASP A 322 -34.34 0.55 16.45
CA ASP A 322 -35.04 -0.72 16.45
C ASP A 322 -34.33 -1.74 15.54
N ARG A 323 -33.86 -1.29 14.37
CA ARG A 323 -32.99 -2.06 13.48
C ARG A 323 -31.70 -2.44 14.21
N LEU A 324 -31.05 -1.51 14.93
CA LEU A 324 -29.86 -1.82 15.73
C LEU A 324 -30.15 -2.75 16.92
N GLN A 325 -31.32 -2.66 17.56
CA GLN A 325 -31.74 -3.61 18.59
C GLN A 325 -31.96 -5.02 18.03
N MET A 326 -32.66 -5.13 16.90
CA MET A 326 -32.88 -6.38 16.17
C MET A 326 -31.55 -7.07 15.82
N ILE A 327 -30.56 -6.31 15.34
CA ILE A 327 -29.23 -6.81 15.01
C ILE A 327 -28.47 -7.32 16.25
N ARG A 328 -28.70 -6.75 17.44
CA ARG A 328 -28.16 -7.31 18.69
C ARG A 328 -28.78 -8.69 18.95
N VAL A 329 -30.11 -8.76 19.01
CA VAL A 329 -30.86 -10.00 19.26
C VAL A 329 -30.48 -11.10 18.26
N ILE A 330 -30.50 -10.83 16.96
CA ILE A 330 -30.11 -11.78 15.90
C ILE A 330 -28.69 -12.32 16.14
N VAL A 331 -27.71 -11.45 16.39
CA VAL A 331 -26.32 -11.88 16.57
C VAL A 331 -26.13 -12.64 17.88
N ASP A 332 -26.86 -12.28 18.93
CA ASP A 332 -26.75 -12.95 20.21
C ASP A 332 -27.34 -14.37 20.16
N GLU A 333 -28.41 -14.64 19.37
CA GLU A 333 -28.84 -16.01 19.03
C GLU A 333 -27.86 -16.74 18.10
N ILE A 334 -27.37 -16.11 17.02
CA ILE A 334 -26.40 -16.74 16.09
C ILE A 334 -25.19 -17.28 16.87
N ARG A 335 -24.76 -16.55 17.90
CA ARG A 335 -23.61 -16.93 18.74
C ARG A 335 -23.85 -18.13 19.67
N ILE A 336 -25.09 -18.62 19.80
CA ILE A 336 -25.41 -19.91 20.44
C ILE A 336 -24.93 -21.06 19.53
N HIS A 337 -25.11 -20.92 18.21
CA HIS A 337 -24.74 -21.95 17.22
C HIS A 337 -23.30 -21.81 16.71
N CYS A 338 -22.87 -20.59 16.40
CA CYS A 338 -21.55 -20.28 15.90
C CYS A 338 -21.04 -18.98 16.55
N PRO A 339 -20.09 -19.03 17.51
CA PRO A 339 -19.61 -17.84 18.20
C PRO A 339 -18.98 -16.76 17.31
N ASN A 340 -18.52 -17.09 16.09
CA ASN A 340 -17.93 -16.15 15.13
C ASN A 340 -18.20 -16.54 13.66
N PRO A 341 -19.44 -16.38 13.15
CA PRO A 341 -19.78 -16.72 11.77
C PRO A 341 -18.98 -15.89 10.76
N THR A 342 -18.62 -16.50 9.63
CA THR A 342 -18.06 -15.80 8.48
C THR A 342 -19.12 -14.97 7.75
N ARG A 343 -18.69 -14.08 6.85
CA ARG A 343 -19.61 -13.28 6.01
C ARG A 343 -20.52 -14.17 5.15
N ALA A 344 -20.02 -15.31 4.68
CA ALA A 344 -20.80 -16.27 3.90
C ALA A 344 -21.93 -16.88 4.73
N GLU A 345 -21.68 -17.27 5.99
CA GLU A 345 -22.69 -17.85 6.89
C GLU A 345 -23.74 -16.82 7.33
N CYS A 346 -23.36 -15.55 7.52
CA CYS A 346 -24.32 -14.47 7.79
C CYS A 346 -25.18 -14.10 6.57
N SER A 347 -24.75 -14.42 5.34
CA SER A 347 -25.39 -13.94 4.11
C SER A 347 -26.80 -14.52 3.89
N PRO A 348 -27.04 -15.85 4.00
CA PRO A 348 -28.38 -16.43 3.98
C PRO A 348 -29.33 -15.81 5.01
N ILE A 349 -28.85 -15.51 6.22
CA ILE A 349 -29.69 -14.95 7.30
C ILE A 349 -30.15 -13.53 6.91
N ALA A 350 -29.23 -12.67 6.45
CA ALA A 350 -29.58 -11.32 5.98
C ALA A 350 -30.50 -11.36 4.74
N LYS A 351 -30.24 -12.27 3.78
CA LYS A 351 -31.07 -12.48 2.59
C LYS A 351 -32.48 -12.93 2.96
N ASN A 352 -32.62 -13.89 3.89
CA ASN A 352 -33.92 -14.43 4.31
C ASN A 352 -34.76 -13.39 5.06
N ILE A 353 -34.14 -12.57 5.93
CA ILE A 353 -34.85 -11.46 6.61
C ILE A 353 -35.42 -10.46 5.61
N VAL A 354 -34.64 -10.08 4.60
CA VAL A 354 -35.06 -9.12 3.57
C VAL A 354 -36.08 -9.75 2.60
N ALA A 355 -35.98 -11.05 2.31
CA ALA A 355 -36.99 -11.77 1.54
C ALA A 355 -38.33 -11.90 2.30
N GLN A 356 -38.29 -12.04 3.63
CA GLN A 356 -39.48 -12.16 4.48
C GLN A 356 -40.17 -10.80 4.69
N TYR A 357 -39.41 -9.71 4.87
CA TYR A 357 -39.93 -8.37 5.14
C TYR A 357 -39.23 -7.28 4.31
N PRO A 358 -39.42 -7.27 2.97
CA PRO A 358 -38.66 -6.42 2.06
C PRO A 358 -38.86 -4.93 2.33
N LYS A 359 -40.11 -4.45 2.48
CA LYS A 359 -40.40 -3.03 2.72
C LYS A 359 -39.80 -2.49 4.04
N THR A 360 -39.61 -3.34 5.04
CA THR A 360 -39.07 -2.95 6.36
C THR A 360 -37.55 -2.97 6.42
N PHE A 361 -36.89 -3.94 5.77
CA PHE A 361 -35.44 -4.15 5.93
C PHE A 361 -34.58 -3.95 4.68
N SER A 362 -35.16 -4.02 3.48
CA SER A 362 -34.39 -3.96 2.23
C SER A 362 -33.63 -2.64 2.07
N ASP A 363 -32.50 -2.72 1.37
CA ASP A 363 -31.72 -1.59 0.91
C ASP A 363 -32.43 -0.95 -0.31
N VAL A 364 -33.61 -0.37 -0.09
CA VAL A 364 -34.36 0.40 -1.10
C VAL A 364 -34.16 1.90 -0.95
N THR A 365 -34.24 2.65 -2.05
CA THR A 365 -34.44 4.11 -2.00
C THR A 365 -35.84 4.45 -1.50
N ASP A 366 -36.10 5.71 -1.16
CA ASP A 366 -37.45 6.16 -0.79
C ASP A 366 -38.40 6.17 -2.01
N GLU A 367 -37.83 6.11 -3.23
CA GLU A 367 -38.52 5.85 -4.51
C GLU A 367 -38.83 4.35 -4.72
N GLY A 368 -38.43 3.46 -3.80
CA GLY A 368 -38.65 2.01 -3.85
C GLY A 368 -37.60 1.21 -4.65
N GLU A 369 -36.57 1.85 -5.22
CA GLU A 369 -35.57 1.17 -6.04
C GLU A 369 -34.59 0.32 -5.22
N LEU A 370 -34.28 -0.89 -5.65
CA LEU A 370 -33.30 -1.76 -4.99
C LEU A 370 -31.84 -1.27 -5.17
N LEU A 371 -31.06 -1.33 -4.08
CA LEU A 371 -29.63 -1.03 -4.05
C LEU A 371 -28.81 -2.34 -3.92
N GLY A 372 -28.00 -2.63 -4.93
CA GLY A 372 -27.20 -3.87 -5.00
C GLY A 372 -28.08 -5.11 -4.86
N CYS A 373 -27.68 -6.06 -4.01
CA CYS A 373 -28.46 -7.27 -3.72
C CYS A 373 -29.60 -7.08 -2.69
N GLY A 374 -29.87 -5.86 -2.21
CA GLY A 374 -30.98 -5.55 -1.31
C GLY A 374 -30.76 -5.86 0.18
N TYR A 375 -29.76 -6.66 0.57
CA TYR A 375 -29.50 -7.04 1.96
C TYR A 375 -28.08 -6.69 2.45
N THR A 376 -27.34 -5.87 1.71
CA THR A 376 -25.94 -5.52 1.98
C THR A 376 -25.77 -4.71 3.27
N SER A 377 -26.62 -3.72 3.55
CA SER A 377 -26.50 -2.94 4.79
C SER A 377 -26.78 -3.81 6.01
N LEU A 378 -27.80 -4.67 5.95
CA LEU A 378 -28.15 -5.60 7.03
C LEU A 378 -27.03 -6.62 7.28
N LEU A 379 -26.48 -7.24 6.23
CA LEU A 379 -25.33 -8.13 6.33
C LEU A 379 -24.09 -7.44 6.92
N ASN A 380 -23.82 -6.21 6.50
CA ASN A 380 -22.72 -5.40 7.04
C ASN A 380 -22.94 -5.07 8.52
N GLN A 381 -24.16 -4.69 8.93
CA GLN A 381 -24.49 -4.39 10.32
C GLN A 381 -24.43 -5.63 11.22
N ILE A 382 -24.98 -6.77 10.78
CA ILE A 382 -24.87 -8.08 11.46
C ILE A 382 -23.39 -8.44 11.65
N LYS A 383 -22.57 -8.42 10.59
CA LYS A 383 -21.16 -8.80 10.71
C LYS A 383 -20.35 -7.82 11.58
N THR A 384 -20.66 -6.52 11.51
CA THR A 384 -20.07 -5.51 12.40
C THR A 384 -20.40 -5.77 13.88
N ARG A 385 -21.64 -6.20 14.20
CA ARG A 385 -22.04 -6.58 15.57
C ARG A 385 -21.36 -7.88 16.03
N VAL A 386 -21.26 -8.91 15.18
CA VAL A 386 -20.47 -10.13 15.46
C VAL A 386 -19.04 -9.77 15.82
N GLU A 387 -18.37 -8.98 14.97
CA GLU A 387 -17.01 -8.53 15.19
C GLU A 387 -16.91 -7.67 16.46
N HIS A 388 -17.88 -6.80 16.74
CA HIS A 388 -17.90 -5.98 17.94
C HIS A 388 -17.90 -6.79 19.23
N ILE A 389 -18.69 -7.86 19.33
CA ILE A 389 -18.71 -8.72 20.52
C ILE A 389 -17.40 -9.51 20.63
N ASN A 390 -16.91 -10.04 19.51
CA ASN A 390 -15.73 -10.91 19.48
C ASN A 390 -14.38 -10.17 19.64
N ARG A 391 -14.38 -8.84 19.78
CA ARG A 391 -13.19 -7.99 20.03
C ARG A 391 -12.33 -8.42 21.23
N GLY A 392 -12.86 -9.21 22.15
CA GLY A 392 -12.16 -9.69 23.35
C GLY A 392 -11.83 -11.18 23.40
N ASN A 393 -12.19 -12.00 22.39
CA ASN A 393 -11.97 -13.45 22.45
C ASN A 393 -10.96 -13.93 21.39
N THR A 394 -9.77 -14.31 21.84
CA THR A 394 -8.64 -14.71 20.99
C THR A 394 -8.83 -16.06 20.29
N LEU A 395 -9.64 -16.96 20.87
CA LEU A 395 -9.76 -18.35 20.44
C LEU A 395 -10.72 -18.53 19.25
N SER A 396 -11.76 -17.71 19.12
CA SER A 396 -12.78 -17.85 18.05
C SER A 396 -12.37 -17.21 16.71
N ARG A 397 -11.12 -16.72 16.56
CA ARG A 397 -10.63 -16.12 15.31
C ARG A 397 -10.25 -17.19 14.27
N ILE A 398 -11.21 -17.55 13.41
CA ILE A 398 -10.99 -18.41 12.23
C ILE A 398 -9.80 -17.86 11.40
N ARG A 399 -8.70 -18.61 11.36
CA ARG A 399 -7.55 -18.35 10.47
C ARG A 399 -7.50 -19.42 9.39
N ARG A 400 -7.79 -19.06 8.13
CA ARG A 400 -7.33 -19.87 7.00
C ARG A 400 -5.80 -19.79 6.95
N LEU A 401 -5.12 -20.91 7.18
CA LEU A 401 -3.69 -21.04 6.89
C LEU A 401 -3.52 -21.04 5.37
N LYS A 402 -2.85 -20.03 4.81
CA LYS A 402 -2.48 -20.07 3.38
C LYS A 402 -1.33 -21.06 3.23
N ARG A 403 -1.56 -22.17 2.51
CA ARG A 403 -0.48 -23.08 2.11
C ARG A 403 0.62 -22.31 1.36
N THR A 404 1.86 -22.49 1.78
CA THR A 404 3.05 -22.10 1.04
C THR A 404 3.40 -23.23 0.08
N ASN A 405 3.09 -23.05 -1.21
CA ASN A 405 3.65 -23.90 -2.25
C ASN A 405 5.10 -23.46 -2.52
N GLU A 406 6.02 -23.93 -1.68
CA GLU A 406 7.45 -23.94 -1.98
C GLU A 406 7.80 -25.35 -2.47
N ASN A 407 7.56 -25.58 -3.77
CA ASN A 407 8.15 -26.63 -4.60
C ASN A 407 7.54 -26.59 -6.01
N GLU A 408 8.31 -26.10 -6.97
CA GLU A 408 8.42 -26.67 -8.33
C GLU A 408 9.66 -26.06 -8.98
N GLY A 409 10.65 -26.90 -9.29
CA GLY A 409 11.81 -26.54 -10.11
C GLY A 409 11.56 -26.85 -11.58
N ASP A 410 12.55 -26.61 -12.44
CA ASP A 410 12.41 -26.81 -13.88
C ASP A 410 11.99 -28.24 -14.27
N THR A 411 10.79 -28.36 -14.83
CA THR A 411 10.50 -29.34 -15.90
C THR A 411 9.42 -28.77 -16.82
N SER A 412 9.71 -28.69 -18.12
CA SER A 412 8.83 -28.11 -19.12
C SER A 412 7.66 -29.03 -19.49
N GLN A 413 6.42 -28.63 -19.16
CA GLN A 413 5.23 -29.08 -19.89
C GLN A 413 4.14 -27.99 -19.87
N SER A 414 3.86 -27.40 -21.03
CA SER A 414 2.82 -26.38 -21.16
C SER A 414 1.44 -27.00 -21.00
N LYS A 415 0.70 -26.59 -19.96
CA LYS A 415 -0.75 -26.74 -19.89
C LYS A 415 -1.40 -25.38 -20.10
N ASN A 416 -2.15 -25.27 -21.21
CA ASN A 416 -2.86 -24.06 -21.61
C ASN A 416 -4.05 -23.76 -20.66
N THR A 417 -3.77 -23.29 -19.44
CA THR A 417 -4.75 -22.55 -18.65
C THR A 417 -5.02 -21.23 -19.35
N ARG A 418 -6.13 -21.16 -20.11
CA ARG A 418 -6.62 -19.93 -20.73
C ARG A 418 -6.63 -18.81 -19.70
N ASN A 419 -6.01 -17.68 -20.01
CA ASN A 419 -6.16 -16.47 -19.20
C ASN A 419 -7.64 -16.07 -19.21
N GLN A 420 -8.30 -16.22 -18.07
CA GLN A 420 -9.70 -15.82 -17.90
C GLN A 420 -9.76 -14.30 -17.79
N VAL A 421 -9.85 -13.62 -18.94
CA VAL A 421 -10.06 -12.18 -19.01
C VAL A 421 -11.50 -11.86 -18.60
N ASP A 422 -11.64 -10.83 -17.80
CA ASP A 422 -12.83 -10.54 -16.99
C ASP A 422 -14.07 -10.19 -17.84
N SER A 423 -15.22 -10.78 -17.51
CA SER A 423 -16.53 -10.44 -18.11
C SER A 423 -17.32 -9.50 -17.19
N TYR A 424 -16.63 -8.63 -16.46
CA TYR A 424 -17.17 -7.82 -15.37
C TYR A 424 -18.37 -6.95 -15.82
N GLY A 425 -19.57 -7.35 -15.43
CA GLY A 425 -20.82 -6.65 -15.80
C GLY A 425 -21.24 -6.80 -17.27
N CYS A 426 -20.49 -7.56 -18.07
CA CYS A 426 -20.68 -7.70 -19.51
C CYS A 426 -21.42 -9.00 -19.82
N ILE A 427 -22.73 -8.92 -20.08
CA ILE A 427 -23.57 -10.08 -20.45
C ILE A 427 -23.17 -10.71 -21.81
N ASN A 428 -22.49 -9.95 -22.67
CA ASN A 428 -22.16 -10.36 -24.04
C ASN A 428 -20.66 -10.14 -24.37
N TRP A 429 -19.79 -10.33 -23.38
CA TRP A 429 -18.35 -10.06 -23.46
C TRP A 429 -17.64 -10.70 -24.66
N GLN A 430 -17.96 -11.97 -24.91
CA GLN A 430 -17.36 -12.81 -25.93
C GLN A 430 -18.43 -13.75 -26.53
N PRO A 431 -19.24 -13.30 -27.50
CA PRO A 431 -20.18 -14.18 -28.19
C PRO A 431 -19.43 -15.30 -28.92
N HIS A 432 -20.01 -16.51 -28.87
CA HIS A 432 -19.50 -17.71 -29.55
C HIS A 432 -20.45 -18.23 -30.63
N ASN A 433 -21.73 -17.87 -30.57
CA ASN A 433 -22.72 -18.28 -31.57
C ASN A 433 -22.70 -17.30 -32.74
N LEU A 434 -22.56 -17.81 -33.97
CA LEU A 434 -22.79 -17.03 -35.19
C LEU A 434 -24.27 -16.61 -35.28
N PRO A 435 -24.59 -15.47 -35.90
CA PRO A 435 -25.96 -15.12 -36.25
C PRO A 435 -26.59 -16.16 -37.18
N GLU A 436 -27.92 -16.29 -37.17
CA GLU A 436 -28.63 -17.28 -37.98
C GLU A 436 -28.36 -17.08 -39.48
N GLY A 437 -27.94 -18.16 -40.17
CA GLY A 437 -27.59 -18.14 -41.59
C GLY A 437 -26.16 -17.67 -41.92
N GLU A 438 -25.37 -17.20 -40.94
CA GLU A 438 -24.05 -16.61 -41.19
C GLU A 438 -22.88 -17.60 -41.08
N THR A 439 -21.86 -17.38 -41.92
CA THR A 439 -20.53 -17.99 -41.81
C THR A 439 -19.48 -16.94 -41.45
N LEU A 440 -18.29 -17.37 -41.02
CA LEU A 440 -17.17 -16.46 -40.75
C LEU A 440 -16.78 -15.65 -42.01
N ASP A 441 -16.82 -16.26 -43.19
CA ASP A 441 -16.54 -15.60 -44.47
C ASP A 441 -17.61 -14.57 -44.83
N SER A 442 -18.90 -14.88 -44.59
CA SER A 442 -20.02 -13.94 -44.78
C SER A 442 -19.88 -12.71 -43.88
N LEU A 443 -19.52 -12.91 -42.61
CA LEU A 443 -19.29 -11.80 -41.68
C LEU A 443 -18.07 -10.96 -42.09
N GLU A 444 -16.98 -11.57 -42.57
CA GLU A 444 -15.81 -10.84 -43.07
C GLU A 444 -16.15 -9.98 -44.31
N VAL A 445 -16.94 -10.50 -45.26
CA VAL A 445 -17.45 -9.69 -46.38
C VAL A 445 -18.29 -8.51 -45.86
N LYS A 446 -19.12 -8.72 -44.83
CA LYS A 446 -19.94 -7.67 -44.20
C LYS A 446 -19.11 -6.63 -43.45
N ARG A 447 -18.00 -7.01 -42.84
CA ARG A 447 -17.01 -6.08 -42.28
C ARG A 447 -16.32 -5.26 -43.38
N GLN A 448 -15.89 -5.88 -44.47
CA GLN A 448 -15.32 -5.15 -45.62
C GLN A 448 -16.33 -4.16 -46.24
N MET A 449 -17.63 -4.49 -46.22
CA MET A 449 -18.70 -3.56 -46.59
C MET A 449 -18.80 -2.36 -45.63
N LEU A 450 -18.65 -2.55 -44.31
CA LEU A 450 -18.61 -1.44 -43.34
C LEU A 450 -17.43 -0.49 -43.60
N VAL A 451 -16.22 -1.03 -43.78
CA VAL A 451 -15.02 -0.21 -44.10
C VAL A 451 -15.20 0.54 -45.43
N THR A 452 -15.81 -0.10 -46.43
CA THR A 452 -16.09 0.52 -47.75
C THR A 452 -17.15 1.62 -47.66
N LEU A 453 -18.21 1.42 -46.87
CA LEU A 453 -19.23 2.43 -46.60
C LEU A 453 -18.62 3.63 -45.87
N TYR A 454 -17.79 3.42 -44.85
CA TYR A 454 -17.12 4.51 -44.13
C TYR A 454 -16.20 5.33 -45.03
N ARG A 455 -15.42 4.68 -45.92
CA ARG A 455 -14.58 5.37 -46.92
C ARG A 455 -15.37 6.22 -47.92
N LYS A 456 -16.66 5.92 -48.15
CA LYS A 456 -17.54 6.61 -49.10
C LYS A 456 -18.39 7.70 -48.44
N GLU A 457 -18.92 7.43 -47.25
CA GLU A 457 -19.96 8.24 -46.60
C GLU A 457 -19.46 8.94 -45.31
N GLY A 458 -18.30 8.51 -44.79
CA GLY A 458 -17.68 9.03 -43.57
C GLY A 458 -18.51 8.80 -42.31
N PRO A 459 -18.28 9.58 -41.23
CA PRO A 459 -19.08 9.57 -40.01
C PRO A 459 -20.59 9.63 -40.25
N ARG A 460 -21.04 10.40 -41.26
CA ARG A 460 -22.46 10.57 -41.62
C ARG A 460 -23.15 9.29 -42.09
N GLY A 461 -22.39 8.26 -42.49
CA GLY A 461 -22.93 6.94 -42.78
C GLY A 461 -23.46 6.19 -41.55
N ALA A 462 -23.13 6.62 -40.33
CA ALA A 462 -23.47 5.90 -39.10
C ALA A 462 -24.97 5.74 -38.84
N GLU A 463 -25.79 6.64 -39.39
CA GLU A 463 -27.26 6.64 -39.30
C GLU A 463 -27.93 5.85 -40.44
N SER A 464 -27.16 5.26 -41.35
CA SER A 464 -27.68 4.46 -42.46
C SER A 464 -28.22 3.12 -41.95
N MET A 465 -29.47 2.78 -42.29
CA MET A 465 -30.09 1.48 -41.99
C MET A 465 -29.20 0.30 -42.43
N LYS A 466 -28.47 0.44 -43.54
CA LYS A 466 -27.52 -0.59 -44.00
C LYS A 466 -26.30 -0.74 -43.08
N VAL A 467 -25.83 0.35 -42.48
CA VAL A 467 -24.76 0.30 -41.46
C VAL A 467 -25.31 -0.30 -40.17
N ASP A 468 -26.58 -0.05 -39.84
CA ASP A 468 -27.26 -0.62 -38.68
C ASP A 468 -27.32 -2.15 -38.72
N ASP A 469 -27.88 -2.72 -39.80
CA ASP A 469 -27.91 -4.16 -40.06
C ASP A 469 -26.50 -4.79 -39.94
N LEU A 470 -25.50 -4.15 -40.59
CA LEU A 470 -24.13 -4.63 -40.66
C LEU A 470 -23.42 -4.55 -39.30
N MET A 471 -23.57 -3.46 -38.54
CA MET A 471 -22.96 -3.30 -37.21
C MET A 471 -23.59 -4.25 -36.19
N HIS A 472 -24.89 -4.51 -36.29
CA HIS A 472 -25.56 -5.48 -35.42
C HIS A 472 -25.15 -6.93 -35.70
N ILE A 473 -25.05 -7.34 -36.97
CA ILE A 473 -24.72 -8.72 -37.35
C ILE A 473 -23.22 -9.05 -37.18
N THR A 474 -22.34 -8.07 -37.41
CA THR A 474 -20.87 -8.25 -37.23
C THR A 474 -20.37 -8.11 -35.79
N TYR A 475 -21.25 -7.84 -34.81
CA TYR A 475 -20.90 -7.66 -33.39
C TYR A 475 -19.99 -8.77 -32.82
N LEU A 476 -20.18 -10.02 -33.27
CA LEU A 476 -19.33 -11.14 -32.87
C LEU A 476 -17.87 -10.95 -33.30
N GLN A 477 -17.63 -10.50 -34.53
CA GLN A 477 -16.28 -10.21 -35.01
C GLN A 477 -15.69 -8.96 -34.33
N GLN A 478 -16.50 -7.93 -34.04
CA GLN A 478 -16.05 -6.76 -33.27
C GLN A 478 -15.49 -7.18 -31.90
N ARG A 479 -16.24 -7.99 -31.12
CA ARG A 479 -15.74 -8.51 -29.82
C ARG A 479 -14.55 -9.45 -29.98
N GLN A 480 -14.54 -10.33 -30.99
CA GLN A 480 -13.40 -11.22 -31.25
C GLN A 480 -12.11 -10.44 -31.57
N PHE A 481 -12.19 -9.39 -32.38
CA PHE A 481 -11.05 -8.55 -32.73
C PHE A 481 -10.52 -7.80 -31.49
N ILE A 482 -11.38 -7.10 -30.77
CA ILE A 482 -11.03 -6.34 -29.57
C ILE A 482 -10.46 -7.23 -28.46
N ASN A 483 -11.00 -8.45 -28.28
CA ASN A 483 -10.54 -9.42 -27.28
C ASN A 483 -9.37 -10.30 -27.76
N SER A 484 -8.68 -9.94 -28.85
CA SER A 484 -7.52 -10.69 -29.34
C SER A 484 -6.39 -10.76 -28.30
N ASN A 485 -5.51 -11.76 -28.45
CA ASN A 485 -4.31 -11.90 -27.62
C ASN A 485 -3.07 -12.14 -28.52
N PRO A 486 -2.13 -11.18 -28.63
CA PRO A 486 -2.11 -9.88 -27.95
C PRO A 486 -3.30 -8.98 -28.35
N PRO A 487 -3.70 -8.04 -27.48
CA PRO A 487 -4.73 -7.06 -27.83
C PRO A 487 -4.29 -6.18 -29.00
N PRO A 488 -5.22 -5.75 -29.87
CA PRO A 488 -4.92 -4.82 -30.96
C PRO A 488 -4.62 -3.41 -30.40
N ARG A 489 -3.99 -2.55 -31.19
CA ARG A 489 -3.91 -1.11 -30.89
C ARG A 489 -5.25 -0.45 -31.18
N LEU A 490 -5.56 0.68 -30.54
CA LEU A 490 -6.82 1.37 -30.81
C LEU A 490 -6.92 1.85 -32.27
N ASP A 491 -5.79 2.25 -32.87
CA ASP A 491 -5.69 2.59 -34.30
C ASP A 491 -6.03 1.41 -35.22
N ASP A 492 -5.70 0.17 -34.83
CA ASP A 492 -6.03 -1.03 -35.60
C ASP A 492 -7.54 -1.29 -35.53
N VAL A 493 -8.15 -1.16 -34.33
CA VAL A 493 -9.60 -1.28 -34.14
C VAL A 493 -10.34 -0.19 -34.94
N MET A 494 -9.80 1.03 -35.01
CA MET A 494 -10.39 2.13 -35.77
C MET A 494 -10.31 1.93 -37.28
N GLN A 495 -9.26 1.29 -37.79
CA GLN A 495 -9.13 0.96 -39.22
C GLN A 495 -10.08 -0.18 -39.64
N GLU A 496 -10.21 -1.22 -38.80
CA GLU A 496 -11.03 -2.39 -39.11
C GLU A 496 -12.53 -2.18 -38.80
N TRP A 497 -12.86 -1.30 -37.84
CA TRP A 497 -14.22 -1.02 -37.36
C TRP A 497 -14.52 0.50 -37.21
N PRO A 498 -14.34 1.34 -38.24
CA PRO A 498 -14.41 2.80 -38.11
C PRO A 498 -15.78 3.34 -37.67
N PHE A 499 -16.87 2.63 -37.95
CA PHE A 499 -18.19 2.99 -37.44
C PHE A 499 -18.34 2.78 -35.93
N LEU A 500 -17.56 1.90 -35.29
CA LEU A 500 -17.58 1.71 -33.84
C LEU A 500 -17.18 2.97 -33.07
N PHE A 501 -16.37 3.84 -33.69
CA PHE A 501 -15.88 5.09 -33.10
C PHE A 501 -16.88 6.26 -33.20
N GLN A 502 -18.11 6.00 -33.65
CA GLN A 502 -19.18 6.99 -33.73
C GLN A 502 -20.08 6.91 -32.48
N LYS A 503 -20.54 8.06 -31.99
CA LYS A 503 -21.40 8.20 -30.79
C LYS A 503 -22.51 7.13 -30.69
N ARG A 504 -23.35 7.00 -31.74
CA ARG A 504 -24.43 6.00 -31.84
C ARG A 504 -23.94 4.58 -31.56
N TRP A 505 -22.80 4.23 -32.16
CA TRP A 505 -22.25 2.87 -32.11
C TRP A 505 -21.46 2.57 -30.85
N LEU A 506 -20.83 3.55 -30.21
CA LEU A 506 -20.28 3.37 -28.86
C LEU A 506 -21.41 3.09 -27.85
N LEU A 507 -22.48 3.89 -27.85
CA LEU A 507 -23.62 3.71 -26.95
C LEU A 507 -24.32 2.35 -27.20
N CYS A 508 -24.61 2.02 -28.46
CA CYS A 508 -25.24 0.76 -28.84
C CYS A 508 -24.36 -0.47 -28.54
N HIS A 509 -23.04 -0.41 -28.79
CA HIS A 509 -22.12 -1.51 -28.47
C HIS A 509 -22.02 -1.72 -26.96
N PHE A 510 -22.04 -0.65 -26.16
CA PHE A 510 -22.08 -0.74 -24.69
C PHE A 510 -23.38 -1.39 -24.18
N GLU A 511 -24.54 -0.98 -24.73
CA GLU A 511 -25.82 -1.59 -24.37
C GLU A 511 -25.83 -3.08 -24.74
N LYS A 512 -25.42 -3.45 -25.96
CA LYS A 512 -25.34 -4.85 -26.41
C LYS A 512 -24.31 -5.68 -25.62
N LEU A 513 -23.31 -5.04 -25.02
CA LEU A 513 -22.27 -5.64 -24.17
C LEU A 513 -22.74 -5.87 -22.72
N THR A 514 -23.51 -4.93 -22.14
CA THR A 514 -23.82 -4.88 -20.69
C THR A 514 -25.30 -5.10 -20.35
N GLY A 515 -26.21 -4.96 -21.31
CA GLY A 515 -27.67 -4.94 -21.08
C GLY A 515 -28.18 -3.62 -20.49
N ILE A 516 -27.44 -2.52 -20.66
CA ILE A 516 -27.75 -1.21 -20.09
C ILE A 516 -27.56 -0.12 -21.14
N ASP A 517 -28.65 0.55 -21.57
CA ASP A 517 -28.58 1.89 -22.15
C ASP A 517 -27.94 2.83 -21.11
N ILE A 518 -26.67 3.18 -21.35
CA ILE A 518 -25.87 4.04 -20.48
C ILE A 518 -26.36 5.48 -20.46
N LEU A 519 -26.94 5.97 -21.57
CA LEU A 519 -27.40 7.35 -21.70
C LEU A 519 -28.66 7.55 -20.84
N SER A 520 -29.73 6.79 -21.10
CA SER A 520 -30.95 6.86 -20.28
C SER A 520 -30.67 6.54 -18.81
N ARG A 521 -29.79 5.57 -18.54
CA ARG A 521 -29.40 5.21 -17.17
C ARG A 521 -28.70 6.36 -16.43
N LEU A 522 -27.79 7.10 -17.08
CA LEU A 522 -27.13 8.24 -16.47
C LEU A 522 -28.09 9.41 -16.29
N THR A 523 -28.92 9.75 -17.29
CA THR A 523 -29.94 10.80 -17.20
C THR A 523 -30.88 10.57 -16.01
N MET A 524 -31.47 9.38 -15.89
CA MET A 524 -32.31 9.01 -14.73
C MET A 524 -31.53 9.03 -13.41
N ALA A 525 -30.27 8.58 -13.39
CA ALA A 525 -29.46 8.56 -12.19
C ALA A 525 -29.09 9.97 -11.70
N ILE A 526 -28.81 10.93 -12.60
CA ILE A 526 -28.58 12.33 -12.24
C ILE A 526 -29.88 12.98 -11.75
N GLN A 527 -31.00 12.80 -12.47
CA GLN A 527 -32.29 13.38 -12.10
C GLN A 527 -32.72 13.00 -10.66
N ASN A 528 -32.55 11.73 -10.27
CA ASN A 528 -32.98 11.25 -8.96
C ASN A 528 -31.88 11.35 -7.89
N LYS A 529 -30.65 10.89 -8.20
CA LYS A 529 -29.55 10.76 -7.22
C LYS A 529 -28.61 11.97 -7.21
N GLY A 530 -28.53 12.72 -8.30
CA GLY A 530 -27.68 13.92 -8.41
C GLY A 530 -28.07 14.98 -7.39
N ARG A 531 -29.37 15.34 -7.33
CA ARG A 531 -29.92 16.24 -6.29
C ARG A 531 -29.60 15.77 -4.87
N ARG A 532 -29.69 14.47 -4.59
CA ARG A 532 -29.36 13.88 -3.27
C ARG A 532 -27.88 14.04 -2.91
N ILE A 533 -26.98 13.82 -3.87
CA ILE A 533 -25.54 14.08 -3.71
C ILE A 533 -25.26 15.57 -3.45
N ILE A 534 -25.87 16.48 -4.22
CA ILE A 534 -25.70 17.93 -4.05
C ILE A 534 -26.21 18.37 -2.66
N ASN A 535 -27.41 17.94 -2.27
CA ASN A 535 -27.99 18.24 -0.96
C ASN A 535 -27.08 17.77 0.20
N TYR A 536 -26.52 16.56 0.10
CA TYR A 536 -25.55 16.03 1.08
C TYR A 536 -24.33 16.94 1.28
N PHE A 537 -23.81 17.51 0.19
CA PHE A 537 -22.68 18.44 0.25
C PHE A 537 -23.11 19.81 0.79
N GLN A 538 -24.19 20.41 0.28
CA GLN A 538 -24.71 21.72 0.70
C GLN A 538 -25.03 21.81 2.19
N HIS A 539 -25.79 20.85 2.74
CA HIS A 539 -26.17 20.83 4.17
C HIS A 539 -24.96 20.67 5.12
N GLN A 540 -23.77 20.41 4.58
CA GLN A 540 -22.53 20.27 5.32
C GLN A 540 -21.43 21.23 4.80
N LYS A 541 -21.76 22.29 4.05
CA LYS A 541 -20.79 23.17 3.35
C LYS A 541 -19.55 23.53 4.17
N LEU A 542 -19.73 24.02 5.40
CA LEU A 542 -18.65 24.45 6.32
C LEU A 542 -17.71 23.31 6.79
N LYS A 543 -18.11 22.04 6.64
CA LYS A 543 -17.33 20.84 6.98
C LYS A 543 -16.30 20.48 5.90
N TRP A 544 -16.52 20.94 4.66
CA TRP A 544 -15.74 20.50 3.50
C TRP A 544 -14.50 21.37 3.25
N ARG A 545 -13.62 20.92 2.36
CA ARG A 545 -12.42 21.67 1.93
C ARG A 545 -12.84 22.88 1.08
N GLY A 546 -11.97 23.91 1.02
CA GLY A 546 -12.19 25.12 0.22
C GLY A 546 -12.62 24.84 -1.22
N GLU A 547 -11.94 23.92 -1.91
CA GLU A 547 -12.31 23.35 -3.22
C GLU A 547 -13.82 23.00 -3.35
N ILE A 548 -14.37 22.21 -2.42
CA ILE A 548 -15.79 21.83 -2.41
C ILE A 548 -16.66 23.03 -2.02
N GLN A 549 -16.21 23.88 -1.09
CA GLN A 549 -16.94 25.10 -0.72
C GLN A 549 -17.05 26.08 -1.90
N SER A 550 -16.01 26.21 -2.72
CA SER A 550 -15.98 27.01 -3.94
C SER A 550 -16.94 26.46 -4.99
N LEU A 551 -16.87 25.16 -5.32
CA LEU A 551 -17.82 24.51 -6.22
C LEU A 551 -19.28 24.73 -5.76
N LEU A 552 -19.57 24.48 -4.47
CA LEU A 552 -20.91 24.72 -3.92
C LEU A 552 -21.34 26.19 -4.02
N THR A 553 -20.41 27.15 -3.96
CA THR A 553 -20.73 28.58 -4.08
C THR A 553 -20.95 28.99 -5.54
N GLU A 554 -20.20 28.43 -6.48
CA GLU A 554 -20.45 28.59 -7.93
C GLU A 554 -21.84 28.05 -8.30
N MET A 555 -22.18 26.86 -7.80
CA MET A 555 -23.50 26.22 -7.96
C MET A 555 -24.65 26.97 -7.28
N GLU A 556 -24.41 27.64 -6.16
CA GLU A 556 -25.41 28.49 -5.47
C GLU A 556 -25.63 29.82 -6.20
N ASN A 557 -24.60 30.35 -6.88
CA ASN A 557 -24.69 31.57 -7.68
C ASN A 557 -25.40 31.33 -9.03
N ASP A 558 -25.18 30.17 -9.67
CA ASP A 558 -25.93 29.80 -10.87
C ASP A 558 -27.22 29.06 -10.53
N SER A 559 -28.31 29.83 -10.43
CA SER A 559 -29.66 29.34 -10.16
C SER A 559 -30.12 28.18 -11.04
N ARG A 560 -29.56 28.01 -12.25
CA ARG A 560 -29.91 26.94 -13.20
C ARG A 560 -29.47 25.56 -12.72
N THR A 561 -28.45 25.47 -11.87
CA THR A 561 -27.76 24.22 -11.47
C THR A 561 -28.67 23.11 -10.93
N LEU A 562 -29.84 23.46 -10.39
CA LEU A 562 -30.82 22.49 -9.88
C LEU A 562 -31.98 22.19 -10.84
N GLN A 563 -32.13 22.95 -11.93
CA GLN A 563 -33.13 22.74 -12.97
C GLN A 563 -32.54 22.08 -14.24
N ASP A 564 -31.35 22.52 -14.64
CA ASP A 564 -30.56 21.98 -15.75
C ASP A 564 -29.92 20.65 -15.35
N GLN A 565 -30.16 19.58 -16.12
CA GLN A 565 -29.65 18.25 -15.78
C GLN A 565 -28.16 18.07 -16.07
N ASP A 566 -27.60 18.81 -17.03
CA ASP A 566 -26.21 18.68 -17.45
C ASP A 566 -25.27 19.52 -16.60
N LEU A 567 -25.70 20.71 -16.19
CA LEU A 567 -25.03 21.50 -15.17
C LEU A 567 -25.06 20.77 -13.82
N MET A 568 -26.17 20.09 -13.49
CA MET A 568 -26.27 19.20 -12.33
C MET A 568 -25.33 17.98 -12.45
N ALA A 569 -25.26 17.34 -13.63
CA ALA A 569 -24.37 16.19 -13.86
C ALA A 569 -22.89 16.58 -13.73
N THR A 570 -22.49 17.69 -14.34
CA THR A 570 -21.14 18.27 -14.24
C THR A 570 -20.79 18.55 -12.79
N SER A 571 -21.70 19.23 -12.06
CA SER A 571 -21.56 19.50 -10.62
C SER A 571 -21.39 18.23 -9.79
N VAL A 572 -22.21 17.20 -10.04
CA VAL A 572 -22.16 15.93 -9.30
C VAL A 572 -20.82 15.22 -9.50
N VAL A 573 -20.31 15.15 -10.74
CA VAL A 573 -19.01 14.51 -10.99
C VAL A 573 -17.86 15.29 -10.35
N LEU A 574 -17.84 16.62 -10.48
CA LEU A 574 -16.82 17.48 -9.84
C LEU A 574 -16.84 17.36 -8.31
N LEU A 575 -18.01 17.38 -7.67
CA LEU A 575 -18.14 17.21 -6.21
C LEU A 575 -17.65 15.84 -5.75
N LEU A 576 -17.86 14.78 -6.53
CA LEU A 576 -17.35 13.44 -6.25
C LEU A 576 -15.82 13.37 -6.34
N MET A 577 -15.25 13.91 -7.43
CA MET A 577 -13.80 13.98 -7.63
C MET A 577 -13.12 14.77 -6.51
N ALA A 578 -13.60 15.99 -6.24
CA ALA A 578 -13.13 16.85 -5.16
C ALA A 578 -13.28 16.18 -3.78
N PHE A 579 -14.36 15.42 -3.52
CA PHE A 579 -14.51 14.64 -2.29
C PHE A 579 -13.42 13.56 -2.13
N PHE A 580 -13.21 12.74 -3.17
CA PHE A 580 -12.22 11.67 -3.18
C PHE A 580 -10.76 12.16 -3.24
N ARG A 581 -10.53 13.44 -3.55
CA ARG A 581 -9.21 14.06 -3.84
C ARG A 581 -8.61 13.58 -5.16
N GLU A 582 -9.48 13.39 -6.13
CA GLU A 582 -9.16 13.05 -7.51
C GLU A 582 -9.15 14.35 -8.30
N ALA A 583 -7.99 14.72 -8.88
CA ALA A 583 -7.84 15.98 -9.60
C ALA A 583 -8.69 15.95 -10.89
N MET A 584 -9.42 17.02 -11.21
CA MET A 584 -10.39 17.03 -12.32
C MET A 584 -9.74 16.74 -13.69
N GLU A 585 -8.45 17.08 -13.83
CA GLU A 585 -7.54 16.78 -14.94
C GLU A 585 -7.34 15.25 -15.18
N SER A 586 -7.79 14.43 -14.22
CA SER A 586 -7.80 12.96 -14.32
C SER A 586 -8.95 12.40 -15.16
N LEU A 587 -9.93 13.23 -15.54
CA LEU A 587 -11.01 12.87 -16.47
C LEU A 587 -11.22 13.93 -17.55
N PHE A 588 -11.02 15.21 -17.21
CA PHE A 588 -11.37 16.34 -18.04
C PHE A 588 -10.15 17.12 -18.51
N ILE A 589 -10.16 17.62 -19.75
CA ILE A 589 -9.18 18.58 -20.25
C ILE A 589 -9.96 19.81 -20.73
N LEU A 590 -9.75 20.96 -20.10
CA LEU A 590 -10.35 22.22 -20.55
C LEU A 590 -9.54 22.78 -21.72
N ALA A 591 -10.21 23.10 -22.83
CA ALA A 591 -9.60 23.73 -24.00
C ALA A 591 -10.52 24.83 -24.56
N ASP A 592 -9.99 25.66 -25.46
CA ASP A 592 -10.73 26.81 -26.00
C ASP A 592 -11.95 26.39 -26.84
N VAL A 593 -13.00 27.23 -26.82
CA VAL A 593 -14.27 27.02 -27.54
C VAL A 593 -14.08 26.89 -29.07
N THR A 594 -12.97 27.41 -29.61
CA THR A 594 -12.59 27.38 -31.03
C THR A 594 -11.58 26.29 -31.39
N ALA A 595 -10.98 25.60 -30.42
CA ALA A 595 -9.94 24.61 -30.67
C ALA A 595 -10.45 23.43 -31.51
N THR A 596 -9.71 23.09 -32.57
CA THR A 596 -9.97 21.92 -33.42
C THR A 596 -9.25 20.68 -32.90
N GLN A 597 -9.61 19.51 -33.44
CA GLN A 597 -8.87 18.25 -33.19
C GLN A 597 -7.36 18.42 -33.42
N ALA A 598 -6.96 19.05 -34.53
CA ALA A 598 -5.55 19.25 -34.86
C ALA A 598 -4.83 20.19 -33.88
N ASP A 599 -5.51 21.23 -33.38
CA ASP A 599 -4.93 22.14 -32.38
C ASP A 599 -4.69 21.44 -31.03
N ILE A 600 -5.50 20.44 -30.70
CA ILE A 600 -5.40 19.67 -29.46
C ILE A 600 -4.35 18.56 -29.62
N GLU A 601 -4.33 17.83 -30.75
CA GLU A 601 -3.31 16.82 -31.06
C GLU A 601 -1.89 17.42 -31.23
N ALA A 602 -1.79 18.69 -31.62
CA ALA A 602 -0.54 19.43 -31.64
C ALA A 602 -0.02 19.82 -30.23
N GLN A 603 -0.86 19.76 -29.18
CA GLN A 603 -0.46 20.06 -27.81
C GLN A 603 0.18 18.82 -27.15
N GLN A 604 1.47 18.92 -26.83
CA GLN A 604 2.18 17.85 -26.13
C GLN A 604 1.60 17.62 -24.73
N GLY A 605 0.98 16.45 -24.49
CA GLY A 605 0.60 16.01 -23.15
C GLY A 605 -0.72 15.25 -23.00
N ILE A 606 -1.45 14.94 -24.08
CA ILE A 606 -2.67 14.11 -24.00
C ILE A 606 -2.32 12.74 -23.36
N PRO A 607 -2.99 12.31 -22.27
CA PRO A 607 -2.69 11.03 -21.61
C PRO A 607 -3.14 9.79 -22.40
N ASP A 608 -2.41 8.68 -22.26
CA ASP A 608 -2.79 7.37 -22.84
C ASP A 608 -4.20 6.91 -22.40
N THR A 609 -4.58 7.23 -21.16
CA THR A 609 -5.87 6.85 -20.55
C THR A 609 -7.00 7.80 -20.96
N PRO A 610 -8.25 7.33 -21.16
CA PRO A 610 -9.34 8.16 -21.68
C PRO A 610 -9.52 9.53 -21.00
N ARG A 611 -9.66 10.58 -21.80
CA ARG A 611 -9.98 11.95 -21.34
C ARG A 611 -11.07 12.57 -22.19
N LEU A 612 -12.00 13.25 -21.52
CA LEU A 612 -13.02 14.06 -22.14
C LEU A 612 -12.50 15.49 -22.21
N ILE A 613 -12.26 15.97 -23.42
CA ILE A 613 -11.88 17.36 -23.66
C ILE A 613 -13.16 18.19 -23.75
N MET A 614 -13.18 19.28 -22.99
CA MET A 614 -14.34 20.12 -22.75
C MET A 614 -14.02 21.51 -23.30
N LEU A 615 -14.71 21.92 -24.37
CA LEU A 615 -14.45 23.20 -25.02
C LEU A 615 -15.31 24.30 -24.37
N GLY A 616 -14.67 25.22 -23.63
CA GLY A 616 -15.34 26.15 -22.73
C GLY A 616 -14.41 27.16 -22.07
N HIS A 617 -14.97 28.18 -21.41
CA HIS A 617 -14.20 29.09 -20.56
C HIS A 617 -13.94 28.49 -19.16
N SER A 618 -14.79 27.57 -18.73
CA SER A 618 -14.62 26.71 -17.54
C SER A 618 -15.28 25.36 -17.81
N ILE A 619 -14.98 24.34 -16.98
CA ILE A 619 -15.66 23.04 -17.06
C ILE A 619 -17.19 23.18 -16.90
N MET A 620 -17.64 24.09 -16.03
CA MET A 620 -19.05 24.40 -15.77
C MET A 620 -19.74 25.17 -16.93
N THR A 621 -18.99 25.66 -17.91
CA THR A 621 -19.50 26.45 -19.07
C THR A 621 -19.12 25.85 -20.43
N ALA A 622 -18.55 24.65 -20.44
CA ALA A 622 -18.21 23.95 -21.67
C ALA A 622 -19.47 23.49 -22.44
N SER A 623 -19.39 23.52 -23.77
CA SER A 623 -20.55 23.31 -24.66
C SER A 623 -20.27 22.46 -25.90
N LYS A 624 -19.03 21.96 -26.05
CA LYS A 624 -18.65 20.97 -27.06
C LYS A 624 -17.64 20.01 -26.45
N TRP A 625 -17.58 18.80 -27.01
CA TRP A 625 -16.87 17.69 -26.39
C TRP A 625 -16.07 16.88 -27.40
N MET A 626 -14.87 16.43 -27.00
CA MET A 626 -14.09 15.44 -27.74
C MET A 626 -13.62 14.34 -26.78
N LEU A 627 -13.56 13.10 -27.26
CA LEU A 627 -12.99 11.97 -26.52
C LEU A 627 -11.59 11.67 -27.07
N SER A 628 -10.61 11.62 -26.16
CA SER A 628 -9.24 11.19 -26.46
C SER A 628 -8.89 9.90 -25.73
N ILE A 629 -8.16 9.00 -26.39
CA ILE A 629 -7.62 7.73 -25.86
C ILE A 629 -6.30 7.43 -26.60
N GLU A 630 -5.31 6.81 -25.92
CA GLU A 630 -3.97 6.52 -26.46
C GLU A 630 -3.23 7.75 -27.03
N GLY A 631 -3.58 8.95 -26.55
CA GLY A 631 -3.03 10.23 -27.00
C GLY A 631 -3.73 10.89 -28.20
N ASN A 632 -4.64 10.18 -28.89
CA ASN A 632 -5.30 10.63 -30.12
C ASN A 632 -6.75 11.10 -29.85
N ILE A 633 -7.32 12.00 -30.67
CA ILE A 633 -8.76 12.31 -30.64
C ILE A 633 -9.52 11.25 -31.44
N ILE A 634 -10.34 10.46 -30.76
CA ILE A 634 -11.04 9.32 -31.38
C ILE A 634 -12.50 9.60 -31.73
N LEU A 635 -13.08 10.68 -31.18
CA LEU A 635 -14.43 11.14 -31.48
C LEU A 635 -14.57 12.63 -31.13
N THR A 636 -15.17 13.40 -32.02
CA THR A 636 -15.78 14.72 -31.71
C THR A 636 -17.29 14.55 -31.63
N LEU A 637 -17.92 15.11 -30.58
CA LEU A 637 -19.37 15.07 -30.40
C LEU A 637 -20.05 16.28 -31.08
N ASP A 638 -21.35 16.17 -31.34
CA ASP A 638 -22.14 17.21 -31.98
C ASP A 638 -22.31 18.42 -31.01
N SER A 639 -22.50 19.62 -31.56
CA SER A 639 -22.78 20.82 -30.74
C SER A 639 -24.17 20.82 -30.07
N SER A 640 -24.96 19.77 -30.26
CA SER A 640 -26.20 19.49 -29.54
C SER A 640 -26.06 18.39 -28.49
N ASP A 641 -24.89 17.73 -28.40
CA ASP A 641 -24.64 16.73 -27.37
C ASP A 641 -24.36 17.39 -26.03
N THR A 642 -24.86 16.78 -24.97
CA THR A 642 -24.81 17.32 -23.62
C THR A 642 -23.67 16.70 -22.80
N PHE A 643 -23.40 17.23 -21.61
CA PHE A 643 -22.38 16.66 -20.73
C PHE A 643 -22.70 15.20 -20.35
N ILE A 644 -23.97 14.87 -20.10
CA ILE A 644 -24.39 13.49 -19.81
C ILE A 644 -24.08 12.58 -21.01
N THR A 645 -24.33 13.01 -22.24
CA THR A 645 -23.97 12.25 -23.46
C THR A 645 -22.45 12.07 -23.59
N ALA A 646 -21.69 13.15 -23.39
CA ALA A 646 -20.23 13.13 -23.43
C ALA A 646 -19.63 12.21 -22.35
N PHE A 647 -20.18 12.26 -21.14
CA PHE A 647 -19.77 11.44 -20.00
C PHE A 647 -20.17 9.96 -20.16
N ALA A 648 -21.33 9.68 -20.77
CA ALA A 648 -21.76 8.33 -21.13
C ALA A 648 -20.78 7.69 -22.12
N VAL A 649 -20.31 8.45 -23.12
CA VAL A 649 -19.40 7.96 -24.16
C VAL A 649 -17.99 7.67 -23.61
N ILE A 650 -17.39 8.54 -22.78
CA ILE A 650 -16.12 8.22 -22.10
C ILE A 650 -16.29 7.03 -21.14
N PHE A 651 -17.39 6.95 -20.37
CA PHE A 651 -17.64 5.82 -19.48
C PHE A 651 -17.77 4.49 -20.25
N ALA A 652 -18.45 4.53 -21.41
CA ALA A 652 -18.61 3.37 -22.27
C ALA A 652 -17.28 2.87 -22.86
N SER A 653 -16.36 3.78 -23.20
CA SER A 653 -15.07 3.44 -23.82
C SER A 653 -14.23 2.44 -23.01
N TYR A 654 -14.24 2.53 -21.67
CA TYR A 654 -13.53 1.58 -20.80
C TYR A 654 -14.03 0.14 -20.95
N TYR A 655 -15.35 -0.06 -21.15
CA TYR A 655 -15.95 -1.37 -21.33
C TYR A 655 -15.80 -1.88 -22.75
N ILE A 656 -15.94 -1.00 -23.75
CA ILE A 656 -15.85 -1.36 -25.16
C ILE A 656 -14.42 -1.78 -25.52
N PHE A 657 -13.43 -0.98 -25.13
CA PHE A 657 -12.02 -1.18 -25.48
C PHE A 657 -11.18 -1.84 -24.36
N ASN A 658 -11.84 -2.42 -23.35
CA ASN A 658 -11.23 -3.23 -22.29
C ASN A 658 -10.21 -2.47 -21.38
N ILE A 659 -10.34 -1.14 -21.27
CA ILE A 659 -9.37 -0.23 -20.63
C ILE A 659 -9.57 -0.18 -19.10
N GLU A 660 -8.48 -0.21 -18.33
CA GLU A 660 -8.52 -0.01 -16.87
C GLU A 660 -8.84 1.45 -16.50
N TYR A 661 -9.66 1.66 -15.46
CA TYR A 661 -9.84 2.97 -14.84
C TYR A 661 -8.50 3.50 -14.31
N GLN A 662 -8.15 4.74 -14.66
CA GLN A 662 -6.94 5.42 -14.21
C GLN A 662 -6.94 5.61 -12.67
N GLU A 663 -5.80 5.32 -12.03
CA GLU A 663 -5.64 5.36 -10.56
C GLU A 663 -6.02 6.74 -9.96
N SER A 664 -5.95 7.82 -10.74
CA SER A 664 -6.28 9.18 -10.31
C SER A 664 -7.75 9.59 -10.44
N ALA A 665 -8.63 8.74 -10.97
CA ALA A 665 -10.09 8.95 -11.01
C ALA A 665 -10.91 7.68 -10.63
N ALA A 666 -10.24 6.65 -10.10
CA ALA A 666 -10.81 5.33 -9.90
C ALA A 666 -11.95 5.27 -8.88
N CYS A 667 -11.96 6.13 -7.85
CA CYS A 667 -13.02 6.19 -6.85
C CYS A 667 -14.30 6.79 -7.44
N THR A 668 -14.18 7.85 -8.23
CA THR A 668 -15.29 8.47 -8.96
C THR A 668 -15.85 7.50 -10.00
N LEU A 669 -15.00 6.88 -10.81
CA LEU A 669 -15.42 5.90 -11.83
C LEU A 669 -16.08 4.65 -11.22
N GLU A 670 -15.55 4.09 -10.13
CA GLU A 670 -16.21 2.98 -9.42
C GLU A 670 -17.56 3.41 -8.80
N LEU A 671 -17.69 4.66 -8.34
CA LEU A 671 -18.96 5.17 -7.84
C LEU A 671 -19.99 5.36 -8.95
N VAL A 672 -19.62 5.96 -10.09
CA VAL A 672 -20.47 6.08 -11.28
C VAL A 672 -20.97 4.69 -11.68
N GLN A 673 -20.04 3.74 -11.85
CA GLN A 673 -20.31 2.34 -12.18
C GLN A 673 -21.32 1.70 -11.21
N ARG A 674 -21.03 1.69 -9.89
CA ARG A 674 -21.80 0.93 -8.90
C ARG A 674 -23.11 1.61 -8.48
N PHE A 675 -23.12 2.93 -8.36
CA PHE A 675 -24.23 3.69 -7.77
C PHE A 675 -25.14 4.36 -8.80
N LEU A 676 -24.56 4.98 -9.84
CA LEU A 676 -25.35 5.62 -10.90
C LEU A 676 -25.80 4.58 -11.94
N VAL A 677 -24.84 3.93 -12.60
CA VAL A 677 -25.07 2.96 -13.70
C VAL A 677 -25.66 1.63 -13.20
N ARG A 678 -25.31 1.24 -11.96
CA ARG A 678 -25.68 -0.01 -11.25
C ARG A 678 -24.93 -1.30 -11.67
N ILE A 679 -23.79 -1.20 -12.36
CA ILE A 679 -22.95 -2.37 -12.65
C ILE A 679 -22.30 -2.89 -11.35
N ASN A 680 -22.81 -4.02 -10.84
CA ASN A 680 -22.39 -4.62 -9.56
C ASN A 680 -22.25 -6.16 -9.61
N PRO A 681 -21.21 -6.71 -10.27
CA PRO A 681 -20.76 -8.09 -10.10
C PRO A 681 -20.27 -8.38 -8.66
N GLU A 682 -20.19 -9.67 -8.30
CA GLU A 682 -19.84 -10.10 -6.93
C GLU A 682 -18.37 -9.86 -6.56
N ASP A 683 -17.45 -9.97 -7.52
CA ASP A 683 -16.01 -9.67 -7.38
C ASP A 683 -15.65 -8.40 -8.16
N GLY A 684 -14.86 -7.50 -7.55
CA GLY A 684 -14.65 -6.13 -8.04
C GLY A 684 -13.48 -5.93 -9.01
N ASN A 685 -13.68 -5.03 -9.99
CA ASN A 685 -12.63 -4.49 -10.88
C ASN A 685 -11.34 -4.17 -10.10
N GLY A 686 -10.23 -4.76 -10.55
CA GLY A 686 -8.96 -4.76 -9.82
C GLY A 686 -8.08 -3.55 -10.08
N VAL A 687 -7.72 -2.80 -9.04
CA VAL A 687 -6.74 -1.70 -9.16
C VAL A 687 -5.31 -2.25 -9.28
N SER A 688 -4.64 -1.94 -10.38
CA SER A 688 -3.26 -2.34 -10.64
C SER A 688 -2.24 -1.54 -9.82
N LYS A 689 -1.06 -2.13 -9.56
CA LYS A 689 0.13 -1.40 -9.11
C LYS A 689 1.33 -1.84 -9.92
N ARG A 690 2.00 -0.89 -10.58
CA ARG A 690 3.24 -1.13 -11.35
C ARG A 690 4.35 -1.67 -10.43
N ILE A 691 4.52 -2.99 -10.44
CA ILE A 691 5.77 -3.68 -10.08
C ILE A 691 6.31 -4.33 -11.36
N LYS A 692 7.64 -4.40 -11.49
CA LYS A 692 8.36 -4.59 -12.76
C LYS A 692 7.81 -5.73 -13.65
N ARG A 693 7.39 -5.36 -14.87
CA ARG A 693 7.22 -6.19 -16.08
C ARG A 693 6.20 -7.36 -16.06
N VAL A 694 5.41 -7.57 -15.00
CA VAL A 694 4.22 -8.46 -15.07
C VAL A 694 3.03 -7.79 -14.38
N VAL A 695 1.91 -7.63 -15.08
CA VAL A 695 0.67 -7.09 -14.52
C VAL A 695 -0.12 -8.24 -13.89
N GLN A 696 -0.01 -8.39 -12.56
CA GLN A 696 -0.96 -9.20 -11.78
C GLN A 696 -2.06 -8.29 -11.23
N ARG A 697 -3.21 -8.24 -11.92
CA ARG A 697 -4.44 -7.66 -11.36
C ARG A 697 -4.77 -8.39 -10.05
N LYS A 698 -5.09 -7.64 -8.99
CA LYS A 698 -5.73 -8.21 -7.80
C LYS A 698 -7.23 -8.04 -7.93
N VAL A 699 -7.97 -9.12 -7.76
CA VAL A 699 -9.38 -9.03 -7.35
C VAL A 699 -9.41 -8.31 -6.00
N THR A 700 -9.93 -7.09 -5.98
CA THR A 700 -10.02 -6.26 -4.78
C THR A 700 -11.46 -6.14 -4.32
N ALA A 701 -11.68 -6.35 -3.02
CA ALA A 701 -12.93 -5.99 -2.39
C ALA A 701 -13.20 -4.48 -2.57
N ILE A 702 -14.49 -4.15 -2.73
CA ILE A 702 -15.05 -2.80 -2.95
C ILE A 702 -14.22 -1.71 -2.26
N ASN A 703 -13.86 -0.66 -3.00
CA ASN A 703 -13.00 0.42 -2.52
C ASN A 703 -13.53 1.00 -1.18
N PRO A 704 -12.67 1.13 -0.15
CA PRO A 704 -13.08 1.63 1.15
C PRO A 704 -13.56 3.08 1.12
N HIS A 705 -13.13 3.90 0.15
CA HIS A 705 -13.57 5.28 -0.03
C HIS A 705 -15.01 5.34 -0.57
N PHE A 706 -15.32 4.58 -1.63
CA PHE A 706 -16.71 4.37 -2.10
C PHE A 706 -17.60 3.85 -0.95
N SER A 707 -17.13 2.81 -0.26
CA SER A 707 -17.85 2.18 0.85
C SER A 707 -18.07 3.12 2.04
N SER A 708 -17.27 4.18 2.17
CA SER A 708 -17.44 5.21 3.18
C SER A 708 -18.35 6.34 2.72
N PHE A 709 -18.25 6.78 1.46
CA PHE A 709 -19.15 7.79 0.89
C PHE A 709 -20.59 7.30 0.93
N ILE A 710 -20.87 6.11 0.38
CA ILE A 710 -22.23 5.55 0.35
C ILE A 710 -22.80 5.40 1.77
N ARG A 711 -21.99 4.96 2.75
CA ARG A 711 -22.43 4.90 4.16
C ARG A 711 -22.81 6.28 4.69
N SER A 712 -21.98 7.30 4.47
CA SER A 712 -22.23 8.64 4.97
C SER A 712 -23.35 9.37 4.25
N LEU A 713 -23.60 9.08 2.96
CA LEU A 713 -24.75 9.56 2.21
C LEU A 713 -26.05 8.96 2.78
N MET A 714 -26.13 7.63 2.90
CA MET A 714 -27.30 6.95 3.48
C MET A 714 -27.54 7.34 4.96
N GLU A 715 -26.48 7.61 5.74
CA GLU A 715 -26.60 8.07 7.14
C GLU A 715 -27.06 9.53 7.25
N PHE A 716 -26.76 10.36 6.24
CA PHE A 716 -27.30 11.72 6.14
C PHE A 716 -28.78 11.68 5.74
N GLU A 717 -29.12 10.94 4.67
CA GLU A 717 -30.50 10.77 4.21
C GLU A 717 -31.41 10.27 5.34
N TRP A 718 -30.95 9.27 6.12
CA TRP A 718 -31.67 8.78 7.30
C TRP A 718 -31.98 9.86 8.34
N LYS A 719 -31.12 10.86 8.49
CA LYS A 719 -31.30 11.97 9.46
C LYS A 719 -32.19 13.10 8.92
N THR A 720 -32.46 13.12 7.62
CA THR A 720 -33.26 14.17 6.96
C THR A 720 -34.63 13.71 6.50
N SER A 721 -34.87 12.41 6.34
CA SER A 721 -36.17 11.83 5.92
C SER A 721 -37.14 11.54 7.09
N ASN A 722 -37.00 12.24 8.23
CA ASN A 722 -37.70 11.99 9.50
C ASN A 722 -38.18 13.30 10.15
#